data_AF-A0A353Q1I8-F1
#
_entry.id   AF-A0A353Q1I8-F1
#
_cell.length_a   1.000
_cell.length_b   1.000
_cell.length_c   1.000
_cell.angle_alpha   90.00
_cell.angle_beta   90.00
_cell.angle_gamma   90.00
#
_symmetry.space_group_name_H-M   'P 1'
#
loop_
_entity.id
_entity.type
_entity.pdbx_description
1 polymer ?
#
loop_
_entity_poly.entity_id
_entity_poly.type
_entity_poly.pdbx_seq_one_letter_code
_entity_poly.pdbx_strand_id
1 'polypeptide(L)'
;ECNDSNKTNTYKKATEAKAENVAENDSPYIYGKKVGKEIVQISSIINEECDNVTICGEVFKVDIRETKSGKFIYKFFITDYTNSIAAKMFLKPEKLENIKAKVKVGAYLKVQGNVQYDKYDRENIIMVNGIREEIPIKKVDKSEEKRVELHLHTQMSTMDGVSSATSLIKRAKEWGHSAIAITDHGVVQAFPEAMNAAKETGVKVIYGVEAYLVNDGEPLIIRPGKRDLNDEYVVFDIETTGLSSVKNEIIEIGAVKIKNSTIIDRFSKFVKPKNSIPREITQLTSITDEMVKDADSIEIVLDSFMEFVGNAAVVAHNAKFDTGFIKESLRRKGAVFSNCIVDTLSLSRWLIPNLKKYKLNNLTDYFNIKLENHHRAVDDAEATAGIFLRLISILKEKGVNTLSDANKLYSGNVDIKKAPTYHIILLVKNHEGLINLYKLISISHMDYFHKRPRMPKSLIQQYREGIIVGSACEAGEVYRSIENNADEDELKEIIKFYDYLEIQPRGNNMFLINNGTFDNEEELLNINRKIVNLGERCNKPVVATGDVHFLDPKDEYFRRILMAGQGFSDADNQAPLYFKTTDEMLDEFNYLGKDKAYEVVIKNTNAISDMIENILPIPNETFPPKIDGAEDEIKNMAIKRAHDIYGEVLPEIVEKRLTKELNSIINHGYAVLYLIAYKLVAKSNSDGYIVGSRGSVGSSFVATMCKITEVNPLPPHYVCPNCKNSEFILDGSAGCGADLPDKLCPICKTPYKKDGHDIPFEVFLGFEGDKEPDIDLNFSGDYQPIAHKYTEEIFGKGHVFRAGTIGTIAEKTAYGYVKNYLDERHITASSAEIERLVIGCTGIKRTTGQHPGGVMVVPRDNEIYQFTPIQRPADDVNSDIITTHF
;
A
#
# COMPACT_ATOMS: atom_id res chain seq x y z
N GLU A 1 50.00 24.11 51.94
CA GLU A 1 50.63 24.14 53.27
C GLU A 1 49.58 24.55 54.30
N CYS A 2 49.48 23.75 55.37
CA CYS A 2 48.83 23.90 56.69
C CYS A 2 47.55 24.74 56.90
N ASN A 3 46.54 24.04 57.48
CA ASN A 3 45.66 24.34 58.65
C ASN A 3 45.15 25.79 58.82
N ASP A 4 43.90 26.06 59.20
CA ASP A 4 43.23 25.50 60.38
C ASP A 4 41.78 26.02 60.52
N SER A 5 41.05 25.44 61.49
CA SER A 5 39.91 25.99 62.27
C SER A 5 38.46 25.60 61.90
N ASN A 6 38.05 24.47 62.49
CA ASN A 6 36.85 24.26 63.31
C ASN A 6 35.85 25.43 63.51
N LYS A 7 34.55 25.16 63.28
CA LYS A 7 33.46 25.16 64.28
C LYS A 7 32.07 25.15 63.60
N THR A 8 31.24 24.12 63.84
CA THR A 8 29.88 24.32 64.40
C THR A 8 29.16 23.00 64.80
N ASN A 9 28.99 22.87 66.12
CA ASN A 9 27.87 22.33 66.92
C ASN A 9 27.14 21.01 66.57
N THR A 10 27.47 20.04 67.43
CA THR A 10 26.69 18.98 68.09
C THR A 10 25.30 19.35 68.64
N TYR A 11 24.29 18.46 68.56
CA TYR A 11 23.89 17.54 69.65
C TYR A 11 22.54 16.79 69.42
N LYS A 12 22.58 15.52 69.87
CA LYS A 12 21.52 14.68 70.49
C LYS A 12 20.63 13.75 69.64
N LYS A 13 21.03 12.47 69.71
CA LYS A 13 20.20 11.25 69.75
C LYS A 13 18.94 11.41 70.62
N ALA A 14 17.81 10.92 70.11
CA ALA A 14 17.05 9.78 70.64
C ALA A 14 15.57 9.92 70.28
N THR A 15 15.04 8.99 69.47
CA THR A 15 13.76 8.31 69.73
C THR A 15 13.51 7.29 68.61
N GLU A 16 13.72 6.01 68.93
CA GLU A 16 12.98 4.92 68.30
C GLU A 16 11.55 4.97 68.83
N ALA A 17 10.56 5.11 67.95
CA ALA A 17 9.21 4.60 68.15
C ALA A 17 8.42 4.66 66.83
N LYS A 18 8.06 3.46 66.35
CA LYS A 18 6.86 3.10 65.57
C LYS A 18 6.31 4.12 64.56
N ALA A 19 6.55 3.81 63.29
CA ALA A 19 5.58 4.05 62.23
C ALA A 19 5.32 2.71 61.51
N GLU A 20 4.45 1.89 62.11
CA GLU A 20 3.69 0.89 61.36
C GLU A 20 2.58 1.62 60.57
N ASN A 21 2.29 1.11 59.37
CA ASN A 21 1.20 1.45 58.45
C ASN A 21 1.39 2.70 57.55
N VAL A 22 2.14 2.50 56.47
CA VAL A 22 1.87 3.15 55.17
C VAL A 22 1.77 2.03 54.11
N ALA A 23 0.73 2.11 53.27
CA ALA A 23 0.27 1.07 52.36
C ALA A 23 1.34 0.51 51.40
N GLU A 24 1.27 -0.80 51.16
CA GLU A 24 2.26 -1.65 50.49
C GLU A 24 2.24 -1.59 48.93
N ASN A 25 1.70 -0.54 48.30
CA ASN A 25 1.40 -0.54 46.86
C ASN A 25 2.31 0.29 45.92
N ASP A 26 3.30 1.04 46.43
CA ASP A 26 4.11 1.98 45.62
C ASP A 26 5.60 1.61 45.45
N SER A 27 5.98 0.35 45.69
CA SER A 27 7.35 -0.08 45.42
C SER A 27 7.57 -0.26 43.90
N PRO A 28 8.60 0.37 43.28
CA PRO A 28 8.94 0.13 41.87
C PRO A 28 9.51 -1.29 41.64
N TYR A 29 9.77 -2.05 42.71
CA TYR A 29 10.25 -3.42 42.64
C TYR A 29 9.08 -4.39 42.48
N ILE A 30 9.11 -5.15 41.38
CA ILE A 30 8.09 -6.15 41.02
C ILE A 30 8.46 -7.51 41.62
N TYR A 31 9.74 -7.86 41.62
CA TYR A 31 10.27 -9.12 42.11
C TYR A 31 11.68 -8.94 42.70
N GLY A 32 12.04 -9.69 43.73
CA GLY A 32 13.34 -9.54 44.41
C GLY A 32 13.44 -8.29 45.31
N LYS A 33 14.58 -8.11 45.98
CA LYS A 33 14.78 -7.02 46.97
C LYS A 33 15.61 -5.84 46.45
N LYS A 34 16.43 -6.03 45.40
CA LYS A 34 17.28 -4.99 44.75
C LYS A 34 17.56 -5.38 43.29
N VAL A 35 17.73 -4.39 42.43
CA VAL A 35 18.15 -4.52 41.01
C VAL A 35 19.41 -3.65 40.84
N GLY A 36 20.43 -4.15 40.12
CA GLY A 36 21.70 -3.47 39.89
C GLY A 36 21.56 -2.10 39.21
N LYS A 37 22.56 -1.22 39.41
CA LYS A 37 22.57 0.11 38.78
C LYS A 37 23.12 0.08 37.34
N GLU A 38 24.21 -0.66 37.13
CA GLU A 38 24.88 -0.78 35.83
C GLU A 38 24.07 -1.68 34.90
N ILE A 39 23.79 -1.19 33.70
CA ILE A 39 23.02 -1.89 32.67
C ILE A 39 24.00 -2.40 31.61
N VAL A 40 23.91 -3.68 31.27
CA VAL A 40 24.64 -4.27 30.13
C VAL A 40 23.71 -4.41 28.93
N GLN A 41 24.25 -4.31 27.72
CA GLN A 41 23.50 -4.56 26.48
C GLN A 41 23.25 -6.07 26.34
N ILE A 42 22.07 -6.44 25.85
CA ILE A 42 21.72 -7.85 25.69
C ILE A 42 22.65 -8.53 24.67
N SER A 43 23.04 -7.82 23.61
CA SER A 43 23.97 -8.32 22.59
C SER A 43 25.34 -8.78 23.15
N SER A 44 25.81 -8.22 24.27
CA SER A 44 27.10 -8.58 24.87
C SER A 44 27.05 -9.81 25.76
N ILE A 45 25.86 -10.34 26.08
CA ILE A 45 25.70 -11.44 27.04
C ILE A 45 25.09 -12.73 26.44
N ILE A 46 24.71 -12.72 25.16
CA ILE A 46 24.01 -13.86 24.54
C ILE A 46 24.84 -15.15 24.50
N ASN A 47 26.16 -15.05 24.40
CA ASN A 47 27.08 -16.19 24.20
C ASN A 47 27.92 -16.52 25.44
N GLU A 48 27.68 -15.87 26.58
CA GLU A 48 28.49 -16.01 27.79
C GLU A 48 27.62 -16.38 29.00
N GLU A 49 28.16 -17.18 29.92
CA GLU A 49 27.55 -17.37 31.24
C GLU A 49 28.06 -16.27 32.16
N CYS A 50 27.15 -15.51 32.76
CA CYS A 50 27.46 -14.32 33.54
C CYS A 50 26.61 -14.27 34.81
N ASP A 51 27.25 -14.01 35.94
CA ASP A 51 26.54 -13.84 37.21
C ASP A 51 26.10 -12.38 37.43
N ASN A 52 24.90 -12.21 37.98
CA ASN A 52 24.33 -10.93 38.45
C ASN A 52 24.26 -9.80 37.40
N VAL A 53 24.03 -10.13 36.13
CA VAL A 53 23.81 -9.14 35.06
C VAL A 53 22.52 -8.37 35.30
N THR A 54 22.51 -7.09 34.95
CA THR A 54 21.30 -6.27 34.91
C THR A 54 21.09 -5.75 33.50
N ILE A 55 19.93 -6.05 32.94
CA ILE A 55 19.50 -5.58 31.62
C ILE A 55 18.28 -4.67 31.75
N CYS A 56 18.00 -3.90 30.71
CA CYS A 56 16.82 -3.06 30.63
C CYS A 56 16.21 -3.17 29.24
N GLY A 57 14.90 -3.41 29.15
CA GLY A 57 14.27 -3.62 27.85
C GLY A 57 12.77 -3.81 27.91
N GLU A 58 12.15 -3.93 26.74
CA GLU A 58 10.72 -4.16 26.57
C GLU A 58 10.41 -5.66 26.54
N VAL A 59 9.36 -6.06 27.27
CA VAL A 59 8.80 -7.41 27.19
C VAL A 59 7.90 -7.52 25.97
N PHE A 60 8.20 -8.45 25.06
CA PHE A 60 7.41 -8.65 23.84
C PHE A 60 6.67 -9.99 23.77
N LYS A 61 7.01 -10.95 24.64
CA LYS A 61 6.32 -12.26 24.76
C LYS A 61 6.38 -12.79 26.19
N VAL A 62 5.33 -13.50 26.60
CA VAL A 62 5.23 -14.15 27.92
C VAL A 62 4.65 -15.55 27.76
N ASP A 63 5.32 -16.55 28.33
CA ASP A 63 4.89 -17.95 28.40
C ASP A 63 4.80 -18.41 29.85
N ILE A 64 3.62 -18.92 30.25
CA ILE A 64 3.37 -19.40 31.61
C ILE A 64 3.06 -20.89 31.56
N ARG A 65 3.77 -21.68 32.36
CA ARG A 65 3.56 -23.14 32.45
C ARG A 65 3.50 -23.60 33.90
N GLU A 66 2.55 -24.45 34.22
CA GLU A 66 2.45 -25.09 35.54
C GLU A 66 3.36 -26.33 35.61
N THR A 67 4.08 -26.49 36.71
CA THR A 67 4.91 -27.67 36.97
C THR A 67 4.11 -28.74 37.69
N LYS A 68 4.57 -30.00 37.59
CA LYS A 68 4.01 -31.14 38.36
C LYS A 68 4.01 -30.93 39.89
N SER A 69 4.78 -29.98 40.39
CA SER A 69 4.89 -29.63 41.82
C SER A 69 3.98 -28.46 42.23
N GLY A 70 3.10 -27.97 41.35
CA GLY A 70 2.18 -26.85 41.61
C GLY A 70 2.86 -25.48 41.65
N LYS A 71 4.11 -25.36 41.16
CA LYS A 71 4.78 -24.07 40.94
C LYS A 71 4.58 -23.63 39.50
N PHE A 72 4.71 -22.34 39.23
CA PHE A 72 4.61 -21.80 37.88
C PHE A 72 6.00 -21.42 37.36
N ILE A 73 6.31 -21.83 36.14
CA ILE A 73 7.42 -21.30 35.36
C ILE A 73 6.87 -20.09 34.61
N TYR A 74 7.41 -18.92 34.93
CA TYR A 74 7.11 -17.68 34.23
C TYR A 74 8.31 -17.34 33.35
N LYS A 75 8.16 -17.55 32.04
CA LYS A 75 9.16 -17.20 31.02
C LYS A 75 8.66 -15.97 30.28
N PHE A 76 9.51 -14.98 30.12
CA PHE A 76 9.20 -13.80 29.31
C PHE A 76 10.41 -13.44 28.46
N PHE A 77 10.16 -12.80 27.33
CA PHE A 77 11.18 -12.44 26.37
C PHE A 77 11.33 -10.93 26.38
N ILE A 78 12.57 -10.46 26.52
CA ILE A 78 12.90 -9.05 26.69
C ILE A 78 13.92 -8.62 25.64
N THR A 79 13.70 -7.44 25.07
CA THR A 79 14.58 -6.84 24.06
C THR A 79 15.00 -5.43 24.47
N ASP A 80 16.28 -5.11 24.27
CA ASP A 80 16.80 -3.74 24.30
C ASP A 80 16.96 -3.17 22.87
N TYR A 81 16.41 -3.90 21.90
CA TYR A 81 16.48 -3.73 20.46
C TYR A 81 17.86 -3.94 19.82
N THR A 82 18.93 -4.10 20.61
CA THR A 82 20.23 -4.57 20.13
C THR A 82 20.28 -6.09 20.00
N ASN A 83 19.58 -6.79 20.89
CA ASN A 83 19.27 -8.22 20.81
C ASN A 83 18.09 -8.55 21.73
N SER A 84 17.77 -9.83 21.89
CA SER A 84 16.73 -10.29 22.78
C SER A 84 17.19 -11.53 23.54
N ILE A 85 16.66 -11.71 24.75
CA ILE A 85 16.96 -12.89 25.58
C ILE A 85 15.72 -13.33 26.34
N ALA A 86 15.60 -14.62 26.61
CA ALA A 86 14.55 -15.14 27.47
C ALA A 86 14.95 -14.99 28.94
N ALA A 87 14.00 -14.60 29.77
CA ALA A 87 14.13 -14.48 31.21
C ALA A 87 13.13 -15.42 31.89
N LYS A 88 13.58 -16.19 32.88
CA LYS A 88 12.81 -17.25 33.53
C LYS A 88 12.83 -17.10 35.05
N MET A 89 11.68 -17.33 35.68
CA MET A 89 11.55 -17.43 37.13
C MET A 89 10.57 -18.52 37.55
N PHE A 90 10.75 -19.03 38.76
CA PHE A 90 9.85 -19.99 39.39
C PHE A 90 8.99 -19.29 40.44
N LEU A 91 7.67 -19.30 40.26
CA LEU A 91 6.70 -18.63 41.12
C LEU A 91 5.87 -19.63 41.91
N LYS A 92 5.48 -19.23 43.12
CA LYS A 92 4.39 -19.87 43.88
C LYS A 92 3.04 -19.33 43.36
N PRO A 93 1.94 -20.10 43.46
CA PRO A 93 0.61 -19.67 43.00
C PRO A 93 0.21 -18.27 43.50
N GLU A 94 0.47 -17.98 44.78
CA GLU A 94 0.15 -16.72 45.44
C GLU A 94 0.78 -15.47 44.79
N LYS A 95 1.93 -15.61 44.11
CA LYS A 95 2.64 -14.48 43.48
C LYS A 95 2.32 -14.31 42.01
N LEU A 96 1.63 -15.27 41.39
CA LEU A 96 1.45 -15.33 39.94
C LEU A 96 0.66 -14.11 39.42
N GLU A 97 -0.46 -13.78 40.04
CA GLU A 97 -1.35 -12.72 39.55
C GLU A 97 -0.71 -11.32 39.62
N ASN A 98 0.07 -11.03 40.68
CA ASN A 98 0.82 -9.76 40.76
C ASN A 98 1.91 -9.67 39.67
N ILE A 99 2.62 -10.77 39.39
CA ILE A 99 3.62 -10.78 38.32
C ILE A 99 2.96 -10.65 36.95
N LYS A 100 1.84 -11.35 36.68
CA LYS A 100 1.09 -11.23 35.43
C LYS A 100 0.63 -9.79 35.16
N ALA A 101 0.20 -9.06 36.19
CA ALA A 101 -0.27 -7.70 36.04
C ALA A 101 0.83 -6.71 35.60
N LYS A 102 2.08 -6.94 36.05
CA LYS A 102 3.22 -6.02 35.87
C LYS A 102 4.23 -6.47 34.80
N VAL A 103 4.45 -7.77 34.64
CA VAL A 103 5.37 -8.36 33.65
C VAL A 103 4.54 -8.90 32.49
N LYS A 104 4.06 -7.99 31.65
CA LYS A 104 3.21 -8.28 30.49
C LYS A 104 3.82 -7.70 29.22
N VAL A 105 3.31 -8.11 28.06
CA VAL A 105 3.72 -7.54 26.76
C VAL A 105 3.56 -6.01 26.78
N GLY A 106 4.58 -5.29 26.31
CA GLY A 106 4.68 -3.83 26.34
C GLY A 106 5.25 -3.24 27.65
N ALA A 107 5.50 -4.05 28.69
CA ALA A 107 6.14 -3.58 29.90
C ALA A 107 7.63 -3.32 29.65
N TYR A 108 8.13 -2.17 30.10
CA TYR A 108 9.55 -1.85 30.06
C TYR A 108 10.17 -2.10 31.44
N LEU A 109 11.13 -3.02 31.50
CA LEU A 109 11.58 -3.60 32.76
C LEU A 109 13.10 -3.56 32.88
N LYS A 110 13.56 -3.32 34.10
CA LYS A 110 14.93 -3.58 34.51
C LYS A 110 15.00 -4.94 35.20
N VAL A 111 15.75 -5.86 34.62
CA VAL A 111 15.80 -7.26 35.05
C VAL A 111 17.22 -7.60 35.49
N GLN A 112 17.36 -8.12 36.71
CA GLN A 112 18.62 -8.65 37.22
C GLN A 112 18.55 -10.16 37.40
N GLY A 113 19.59 -10.87 36.98
CA GLY A 113 19.68 -12.32 37.09
C GLY A 113 21.02 -12.89 36.66
N ASN A 114 21.11 -14.21 36.62
CA ASN A 114 22.29 -14.92 36.13
C ASN A 114 22.01 -15.44 34.72
N VAL A 115 22.90 -15.18 33.78
CA VAL A 115 22.88 -15.78 32.44
C VAL A 115 23.49 -17.17 32.57
N GLN A 116 22.69 -18.19 32.26
CA GLN A 116 23.13 -19.58 32.33
C GLN A 116 22.49 -20.40 31.21
N TYR A 117 23.17 -21.46 30.78
CA TYR A 117 22.64 -22.36 29.77
C TYR A 117 21.45 -23.18 30.29
N ASP A 118 20.30 -23.02 29.66
CA ASP A 118 19.11 -23.81 29.96
C ASP A 118 19.05 -25.06 29.07
N LYS A 119 19.10 -26.24 29.69
CA LYS A 119 19.12 -27.51 28.96
C LYS A 119 17.81 -27.83 28.23
N TYR A 120 16.68 -27.27 28.67
CA TYR A 120 15.38 -27.49 28.06
C TYR A 120 15.22 -26.62 26.81
N ASP A 121 15.53 -25.33 26.94
CA ASP A 121 15.47 -24.37 25.82
C ASP A 121 16.69 -24.47 24.89
N ARG A 122 17.78 -25.11 25.34
CA ARG A 122 19.05 -25.28 24.62
C ARG A 122 19.71 -23.95 24.23
N GLU A 123 19.61 -22.97 25.10
CA GLU A 123 20.16 -21.63 24.91
C GLU A 123 20.48 -20.98 26.26
N ASN A 124 21.24 -19.89 26.23
CA ASN A 124 21.47 -19.07 27.42
C ASN A 124 20.21 -18.24 27.74
N ILE A 125 19.79 -18.28 29.00
CA ILE A 125 18.65 -17.50 29.50
C ILE A 125 19.03 -16.77 30.78
N ILE A 126 18.27 -15.75 31.15
CA ILE A 126 18.40 -15.06 32.44
C ILE A 126 17.53 -15.76 33.48
N MET A 127 18.16 -16.34 34.50
CA MET A 127 17.46 -16.74 35.73
C MET A 127 17.25 -15.52 36.61
N VAL A 128 16.00 -15.09 36.72
CA VAL A 128 15.65 -13.79 37.31
C VAL A 128 15.71 -13.82 38.83
N ASN A 129 16.46 -12.87 39.39
CA ASN A 129 16.62 -12.65 40.83
C ASN A 129 15.96 -11.33 41.27
N GLY A 130 15.77 -10.37 40.36
CA GLY A 130 15.12 -9.10 40.63
C GLY A 130 14.50 -8.48 39.38
N ILE A 131 13.34 -7.83 39.55
CA ILE A 131 12.67 -7.04 38.51
C ILE A 131 12.23 -5.72 39.12
N ARG A 132 12.47 -4.65 38.37
CA ARG A 132 11.98 -3.31 38.66
C ARG A 132 11.31 -2.75 37.42
N GLU A 133 10.19 -2.07 37.61
CA GLU A 133 9.57 -1.28 36.55
C GLU A 133 10.49 -0.09 36.20
N GLU A 134 10.65 0.17 34.91
CA GLU A 134 11.44 1.29 34.42
C GLU A 134 10.65 2.03 33.34
N ILE A 135 10.84 3.34 33.25
CA ILE A 135 10.14 4.15 32.24
C ILE A 135 11.05 4.18 31.00
N PRO A 136 10.56 3.76 29.82
CA PRO A 136 11.35 3.84 28.61
C PRO A 136 11.62 5.31 28.28
N ILE A 137 12.82 5.60 27.78
CA ILE A 137 13.12 6.91 27.18
C ILE A 137 12.37 6.95 25.85
N LYS A 138 11.15 7.47 25.87
CA LYS A 138 10.34 7.65 24.66
C LYS A 138 10.83 8.86 23.89
N LYS A 139 10.86 8.72 22.57
CA LYS A 139 11.03 9.85 21.67
C LYS A 139 9.80 10.75 21.76
N VAL A 140 10.02 12.03 22.01
CA VAL A 140 8.96 13.04 22.10
C VAL A 140 9.19 14.09 21.04
N ASP A 141 8.09 14.54 20.44
CA ASP A 141 8.07 15.72 19.57
C ASP A 141 8.00 16.98 20.46
N LYS A 142 9.06 17.77 20.46
CA LYS A 142 9.25 18.93 21.35
C LYS A 142 8.79 20.25 20.73
N SER A 143 8.53 20.28 19.42
CA SER A 143 8.13 21.49 18.72
C SER A 143 6.81 22.04 19.26
N GLU A 144 6.65 23.36 19.39
CA GLU A 144 5.39 23.95 19.87
C GLU A 144 4.28 23.80 18.84
N GLU A 145 4.62 24.02 17.56
CA GLU A 145 3.74 23.80 16.42
C GLU A 145 4.10 22.47 15.74
N LYS A 146 3.08 21.68 15.39
CA LYS A 146 3.30 20.32 14.89
C LYS A 146 3.17 20.25 13.37
N ARG A 147 4.00 19.43 12.73
CA ARG A 147 3.83 19.07 11.32
C ARG A 147 2.65 18.11 11.13
N VAL A 148 2.25 17.93 9.88
CA VAL A 148 1.40 16.83 9.43
C VAL A 148 2.21 15.96 8.47
N GLU A 149 2.21 14.63 8.69
CA GLU A 149 2.80 13.69 7.73
C GLU A 149 1.81 13.42 6.59
N LEU A 150 2.26 13.64 5.35
CA LEU A 150 1.43 13.55 4.14
C LEU A 150 1.82 12.39 3.22
N HIS A 151 2.90 11.68 3.53
CA HIS A 151 3.40 10.53 2.74
C HIS A 151 3.86 9.42 3.68
N LEU A 152 3.07 8.36 3.77
CA LEU A 152 3.25 7.28 4.74
C LEU A 152 2.64 5.96 4.26
N HIS A 153 3.41 4.91 4.45
CA HIS A 153 3.14 3.52 4.10
C HIS A 153 2.89 2.69 5.36
N THR A 154 1.86 1.85 5.27
CA THR A 154 1.50 0.89 6.30
C THR A 154 1.91 -0.51 5.88
N GLN A 155 1.66 -1.49 6.76
CA GLN A 155 1.76 -2.91 6.45
C GLN A 155 0.94 -3.38 5.21
N MET A 156 0.06 -2.55 4.67
CA MET A 156 -0.68 -2.83 3.42
C MET A 156 0.10 -2.44 2.15
N SER A 157 1.17 -1.66 2.26
CA SER A 157 2.17 -1.53 1.18
C SER A 157 2.92 -2.85 1.04
N THR A 158 2.59 -3.58 -0.03
CA THR A 158 2.87 -5.01 -0.14
C THR A 158 4.36 -5.33 -0.04
N MET A 159 4.72 -6.07 1.00
CA MET A 159 6.09 -6.48 1.32
C MET A 159 7.09 -5.30 1.45
N ASP A 160 6.63 -4.14 1.93
CA ASP A 160 7.46 -2.93 2.04
C ASP A 160 7.27 -2.20 3.36
N GLY A 161 6.11 -1.57 3.57
CA GLY A 161 5.75 -0.97 4.85
C GLY A 161 5.55 -2.05 5.92
N VAL A 162 5.97 -1.77 7.15
CA VAL A 162 5.96 -2.79 8.24
C VAL A 162 5.12 -2.40 9.45
N SER A 163 4.73 -1.12 9.55
CA SER A 163 3.95 -0.61 10.68
C SER A 163 2.45 -0.63 10.41
N SER A 164 1.66 -0.99 11.41
CA SER A 164 0.19 -0.91 11.34
C SER A 164 -0.29 0.55 11.28
N ALA A 165 -1.44 0.80 10.64
CA ALA A 165 -2.04 2.12 10.63
C ALA A 165 -2.36 2.59 12.07
N THR A 166 -2.83 1.67 12.92
CA THR A 166 -3.14 1.92 14.32
C THR A 166 -1.94 2.43 15.10
N SER A 167 -0.77 1.80 14.96
CA SER A 167 0.46 2.22 15.66
C SER A 167 0.92 3.62 15.22
N LEU A 168 0.83 3.92 13.93
CA LEU A 168 1.25 5.21 13.36
C LEU A 168 0.33 6.34 13.84
N ILE A 169 -0.99 6.12 13.81
CA ILE A 169 -1.99 7.09 14.29
C ILE A 169 -1.86 7.32 15.81
N LYS A 170 -1.64 6.26 16.59
CA LYS A 170 -1.37 6.38 18.03
C LYS A 170 -0.10 7.20 18.31
N ARG A 171 0.96 7.01 17.52
CA ARG A 171 2.19 7.83 17.64
C ARG A 171 1.95 9.30 17.29
N ALA A 172 1.21 9.58 16.20
CA ALA A 172 0.82 10.95 15.86
C ALA A 172 0.04 11.61 17.01
N LYS A 173 -0.87 10.88 17.66
CA LYS A 173 -1.57 11.35 18.86
C LYS A 173 -0.62 11.65 20.02
N GLU A 174 0.30 10.74 20.33
CA GLU A 174 1.30 10.92 21.39
C GLU A 174 2.18 12.16 21.14
N TRP A 175 2.50 12.46 19.88
CA TRP A 175 3.28 13.63 19.47
C TRP A 175 2.46 14.90 19.25
N GLY A 176 1.13 14.82 19.38
CA GLY A 176 0.24 15.97 19.24
C GLY A 176 0.00 16.44 17.81
N HIS A 177 0.31 15.63 16.80
CA HIS A 177 0.04 15.97 15.40
C HIS A 177 -1.48 16.05 15.18
N SER A 178 -1.94 17.07 14.44
CA SER A 178 -3.37 17.33 14.20
C SER A 178 -3.99 16.32 13.23
N ALA A 179 -3.19 15.83 12.28
CA ALA A 179 -3.59 14.87 11.27
C ALA A 179 -2.42 13.96 10.84
N ILE A 180 -2.74 12.88 10.14
CA ILE A 180 -1.77 11.96 9.52
C ILE A 180 -2.35 11.36 8.24
N ALA A 181 -1.56 11.30 7.16
CA ALA A 181 -1.97 10.66 5.92
C ALA A 181 -1.65 9.17 5.88
N ILE A 182 -2.44 8.41 5.11
CA ILE A 182 -2.21 7.01 4.75
C ILE A 182 -2.16 6.94 3.22
N THR A 183 -1.00 6.62 2.65
CA THR A 183 -0.72 6.68 1.20
C THR A 183 -0.04 5.40 0.72
N ASP A 184 -0.62 4.25 1.03
CA ASP A 184 -0.04 2.94 0.64
C ASP A 184 0.18 2.80 -0.87
N HIS A 185 1.13 1.95 -1.26
CA HIS A 185 1.48 1.71 -2.67
C HIS A 185 0.33 1.08 -3.46
N GLY A 186 -0.32 1.88 -4.29
CA GLY A 186 -1.35 1.48 -5.22
C GLY A 186 -2.62 0.93 -4.59
N VAL A 187 -2.77 0.92 -3.26
CA VAL A 187 -3.88 0.30 -2.53
C VAL A 187 -4.37 1.18 -1.39
N VAL A 188 -5.60 0.93 -0.93
CA VAL A 188 -6.24 1.67 0.18
C VAL A 188 -6.71 0.75 1.31
N GLN A 189 -6.14 -0.46 1.39
CA GLN A 189 -6.56 -1.53 2.31
C GLN A 189 -6.39 -1.21 3.80
N ALA A 190 -5.57 -0.22 4.15
CA ALA A 190 -5.42 0.22 5.53
C ALA A 190 -6.53 1.18 5.99
N PHE A 191 -7.40 1.65 5.09
CA PHE A 191 -8.45 2.62 5.42
C PHE A 191 -9.40 2.16 6.53
N PRO A 192 -9.89 0.89 6.55
CA PRO A 192 -10.77 0.42 7.62
C PRO A 192 -10.07 0.43 8.99
N GLU A 193 -8.81 -0.02 9.04
CA GLU A 193 -8.00 0.00 10.25
C GLU A 193 -7.76 1.44 10.74
N ALA A 194 -7.40 2.34 9.80
CA ALA A 194 -7.16 3.75 10.08
C ALA A 194 -8.43 4.47 10.56
N MET A 195 -9.60 4.16 10.01
CA MET A 195 -10.89 4.69 10.45
C MET A 195 -11.17 4.35 11.92
N ASN A 196 -10.94 3.10 12.31
CA ASN A 196 -11.14 2.65 13.69
C ASN A 196 -10.16 3.34 14.64
N ALA A 197 -8.89 3.44 14.26
CA ALA A 197 -7.88 4.13 15.06
C ALA A 197 -8.14 5.65 15.16
N ALA A 198 -8.63 6.29 14.10
CA ALA A 198 -9.05 7.69 14.12
C ALA A 198 -10.18 7.93 15.12
N LYS A 199 -11.19 7.05 15.13
CA LYS A 199 -12.31 7.09 16.08
C LYS A 199 -11.85 6.94 17.53
N GLU A 200 -10.88 6.07 17.80
CA GLU A 200 -10.31 5.85 19.15
C GLU A 200 -9.47 7.05 19.63
N THR A 201 -8.63 7.61 18.75
CA THR A 201 -7.61 8.61 19.13
C THR A 201 -8.05 10.06 18.94
N GLY A 202 -9.05 10.29 18.08
CA GLY A 202 -9.50 11.61 17.63
C GLY A 202 -8.53 12.32 16.67
N VAL A 203 -7.49 11.64 16.17
CA VAL A 203 -6.58 12.20 15.15
C VAL A 203 -7.28 12.15 13.79
N LYS A 204 -7.23 13.25 13.04
CA LYS A 204 -7.76 13.29 11.67
C LYS A 204 -6.90 12.43 10.75
N VAL A 205 -7.51 11.50 10.04
CA VAL A 205 -6.81 10.71 9.01
C VAL A 205 -7.05 11.35 7.65
N ILE A 206 -5.97 11.54 6.90
CA ILE A 206 -6.00 11.95 5.50
C ILE A 206 -5.88 10.69 4.65
N TYR A 207 -6.97 10.32 4.00
CA TYR A 207 -7.04 9.13 3.16
C TYR A 207 -6.40 9.41 1.79
N GLY A 208 -5.45 8.58 1.37
CA GLY A 208 -4.80 8.74 0.08
C GLY A 208 -4.18 7.45 -0.45
N VAL A 209 -3.41 7.57 -1.53
CA VAL A 209 -2.64 6.48 -2.13
C VAL A 209 -1.37 7.06 -2.76
N GLU A 210 -0.28 6.29 -2.72
CA GLU A 210 0.81 6.50 -3.66
C GLU A 210 0.58 5.63 -4.90
N ALA A 211 0.14 6.25 -6.00
CA ALA A 211 -0.22 5.57 -7.23
C ALA A 211 0.95 5.51 -8.23
N TYR A 212 0.84 4.59 -9.20
CA TYR A 212 1.82 4.42 -10.28
C TYR A 212 1.37 5.16 -11.54
N LEU A 213 1.70 6.45 -11.64
CA LEU A 213 1.41 7.32 -12.78
C LEU A 213 2.05 6.83 -14.08
N VAL A 214 1.30 6.90 -15.17
CA VAL A 214 1.79 6.72 -16.55
C VAL A 214 1.39 7.91 -17.40
N ASN A 215 2.36 8.52 -18.10
CA ASN A 215 2.08 9.59 -19.06
C ASN A 215 1.52 9.00 -20.37
N ASP A 216 0.23 9.18 -20.60
CA ASP A 216 -0.50 8.68 -21.78
C ASP A 216 -0.99 9.79 -22.72
N GLY A 217 -0.87 11.05 -22.28
CA GLY A 217 -1.22 12.24 -23.06
C GLY A 217 -0.01 12.97 -23.67
N GLU A 218 1.22 12.53 -23.45
CA GLU A 218 2.40 13.22 -23.99
C GLU A 218 2.45 13.13 -25.52
N PRO A 219 2.72 14.25 -26.21
CA PRO A 219 2.82 14.22 -27.65
C PRO A 219 4.09 13.49 -28.08
N LEU A 220 3.95 12.53 -29.00
CA LEU A 220 5.07 11.84 -29.64
C LEU A 220 6.04 12.81 -30.35
N ILE A 221 5.49 13.93 -30.81
CA ILE A 221 6.17 14.99 -31.55
C ILE A 221 5.92 16.33 -30.85
N ILE A 222 6.98 17.02 -30.47
CA ILE A 222 6.89 18.31 -29.77
C ILE A 222 6.70 19.43 -30.80
N ARG A 223 5.71 20.30 -30.58
CA ARG A 223 5.35 21.43 -31.47
C ARG A 223 5.15 21.00 -32.94
N PRO A 224 4.29 20.00 -33.23
CA PRO A 224 4.16 19.42 -34.58
C PRO A 224 3.63 20.41 -35.63
N GLY A 225 2.87 21.43 -35.21
CA GLY A 225 2.15 22.33 -36.12
C GLY A 225 1.22 21.58 -37.07
N LYS A 226 0.90 22.16 -38.24
CA LYS A 226 0.18 21.48 -39.34
C LYS A 226 1.15 20.98 -40.44
N ARG A 227 2.35 20.57 -40.05
CA ARG A 227 3.44 20.21 -40.99
C ARG A 227 3.11 18.92 -41.76
N ASP A 228 3.25 18.95 -43.07
CA ASP A 228 3.06 17.78 -43.96
C ASP A 228 4.23 16.80 -43.80
N LEU A 229 3.98 15.49 -43.96
CA LEU A 229 5.04 14.48 -43.88
C LEU A 229 6.14 14.61 -44.94
N ASN A 230 5.93 15.43 -45.99
CA ASN A 230 6.89 15.69 -47.06
C ASN A 230 7.65 17.02 -46.90
N ASP A 231 7.36 17.78 -45.85
CA ASP A 231 8.05 19.05 -45.56
C ASP A 231 9.54 18.84 -45.25
N GLU A 232 10.26 19.95 -45.01
CA GLU A 232 11.68 19.91 -44.68
C GLU A 232 11.92 19.43 -43.24
N TYR A 233 12.85 18.48 -43.12
CA TYR A 233 13.36 17.95 -41.85
C TYR A 233 14.87 18.10 -41.79
N VAL A 234 15.41 18.35 -40.60
CA VAL A 234 16.84 18.26 -40.33
C VAL A 234 17.05 17.16 -39.30
N VAL A 235 17.64 16.06 -39.74
CA VAL A 235 18.02 14.95 -38.88
C VAL A 235 19.42 15.23 -38.39
N PHE A 236 19.66 15.19 -37.08
CA PHE A 236 20.98 15.49 -36.53
C PHE A 236 21.34 14.58 -35.38
N ASP A 237 22.63 14.52 -35.12
CA ASP A 237 23.28 13.79 -34.04
C ASP A 237 24.47 14.63 -33.54
N ILE A 238 24.84 14.47 -32.27
CA ILE A 238 25.96 15.18 -31.66
C ILE A 238 26.89 14.24 -30.92
N GLU A 239 28.17 14.56 -30.97
CA GLU A 239 29.17 13.97 -30.08
C GLU A 239 29.53 14.97 -28.99
N THR A 240 29.76 14.49 -27.77
CA THR A 240 29.89 15.34 -26.57
C THR A 240 30.98 14.85 -25.63
N THR A 241 31.49 15.72 -24.76
CA THR A 241 32.50 15.38 -23.73
C THR A 241 31.92 14.61 -22.52
N GLY A 242 30.65 14.22 -22.55
CA GLY A 242 29.96 13.48 -21.50
C GLY A 242 28.44 13.61 -21.60
N LEU A 243 27.70 13.05 -20.66
CA LEU A 243 26.24 12.88 -20.79
C LEU A 243 25.40 14.09 -20.37
N SER A 244 25.98 15.06 -19.66
CA SER A 244 25.22 16.20 -19.12
C SER A 244 25.30 17.41 -20.06
N SER A 245 24.18 17.86 -20.59
CA SER A 245 24.11 19.09 -21.41
C SER A 245 24.59 20.33 -20.67
N VAL A 246 24.52 20.34 -19.33
CA VAL A 246 24.94 21.46 -18.48
C VAL A 246 26.43 21.41 -18.18
N LYS A 247 26.95 20.24 -17.77
CA LYS A 247 28.35 20.08 -17.35
C LYS A 247 29.31 19.84 -18.53
N ASN A 248 28.83 19.25 -19.63
CA ASN A 248 29.65 18.82 -20.77
C ASN A 248 29.46 19.72 -22.01
N GLU A 249 30.33 19.53 -23.00
CA GLU A 249 30.43 20.36 -24.20
C GLU A 249 30.24 19.51 -25.47
N ILE A 250 29.70 20.11 -26.53
CA ILE A 250 29.57 19.49 -27.85
C ILE A 250 30.94 19.52 -28.54
N ILE A 251 31.32 18.42 -29.21
CA ILE A 251 32.60 18.28 -29.95
C ILE A 251 32.41 18.00 -31.44
N GLU A 252 31.26 17.49 -31.88
CA GLU A 252 30.87 17.37 -33.29
C GLU A 252 29.35 17.56 -33.41
N ILE A 253 28.91 18.25 -34.47
CA ILE A 253 27.50 18.28 -34.89
C ILE A 253 27.45 17.73 -36.32
N GLY A 254 26.68 16.66 -36.50
CA GLY A 254 26.37 16.08 -37.79
C GLY A 254 24.88 16.19 -38.08
N ALA A 255 24.51 16.62 -39.29
CA ALA A 255 23.12 16.71 -39.68
C ALA A 255 22.91 16.53 -41.17
N VAL A 256 21.72 16.05 -41.54
CA VAL A 256 21.27 15.93 -42.92
C VAL A 256 19.90 16.57 -43.09
N LYS A 257 19.71 17.28 -44.20
CA LYS A 257 18.45 17.91 -44.55
C LYS A 257 17.68 17.05 -45.52
N ILE A 258 16.41 16.77 -45.19
CA ILE A 258 15.50 15.96 -45.99
C ILE A 258 14.40 16.87 -46.54
N LYS A 259 14.06 16.69 -47.83
CA LYS A 259 12.87 17.26 -48.47
C LYS A 259 12.29 16.26 -49.45
N ASN A 260 10.96 16.11 -49.49
CA ASN A 260 10.29 15.14 -50.36
C ASN A 260 10.88 13.72 -50.25
N SER A 261 11.18 13.28 -49.03
CA SER A 261 11.78 11.97 -48.73
C SER A 261 13.17 11.72 -49.33
N THR A 262 13.89 12.77 -49.71
CA THR A 262 15.27 12.68 -50.22
C THR A 262 16.21 13.58 -49.41
N ILE A 263 17.44 13.13 -49.18
CA ILE A 263 18.49 13.95 -48.56
C ILE A 263 18.98 14.96 -49.59
N ILE A 264 18.88 16.25 -49.28
CA ILE A 264 19.20 17.36 -50.18
C ILE A 264 20.44 18.13 -49.76
N ASP A 265 20.86 18.04 -48.49
CA ASP A 265 22.00 18.79 -47.97
C ASP A 265 22.58 18.11 -46.71
N ARG A 266 23.84 18.43 -46.38
CA ARG A 266 24.59 17.85 -45.26
C ARG A 266 25.34 18.94 -44.50
N PHE A 267 25.37 18.81 -43.18
CA PHE A 267 26.13 19.65 -42.26
C PHE A 267 27.01 18.76 -41.38
N SER A 268 28.30 19.03 -41.33
CA SER A 268 29.23 18.34 -40.44
C SER A 268 30.31 19.32 -40.00
N LYS A 269 30.40 19.56 -38.70
CA LYS A 269 31.35 20.49 -38.10
C LYS A 269 31.86 19.94 -36.78
N PHE A 270 33.18 19.93 -36.62
CA PHE A 270 33.80 19.83 -35.31
C PHE A 270 33.58 21.12 -34.52
N VAL A 271 33.53 20.98 -33.22
CA VAL A 271 33.38 22.07 -32.26
C VAL A 271 34.56 22.02 -31.31
N LYS A 272 35.23 23.16 -31.11
CA LYS A 272 36.34 23.26 -30.15
C LYS A 272 35.79 23.36 -28.72
N PRO A 273 36.00 22.34 -27.85
CA PRO A 273 35.60 22.42 -26.45
C PRO A 273 36.55 23.34 -25.66
N LYS A 274 36.08 23.88 -24.54
CA LYS A 274 36.91 24.68 -23.62
C LYS A 274 37.85 23.79 -22.81
N ASN A 275 37.41 22.58 -22.47
CA ASN A 275 38.19 21.61 -21.72
C ASN A 275 38.69 20.48 -22.63
N SER A 276 39.78 19.82 -22.23
CA SER A 276 40.31 18.65 -22.94
C SER A 276 39.29 17.51 -22.96
N ILE A 277 39.21 16.79 -24.08
CA ILE A 277 38.30 15.66 -24.24
C ILE A 277 38.73 14.50 -23.33
N PRO A 278 37.84 13.98 -22.45
CA PRO A 278 38.17 12.84 -21.59
C PRO A 278 38.56 11.60 -22.41
N ARG A 279 39.49 10.79 -21.88
CA ARG A 279 40.05 9.63 -22.59
C ARG A 279 38.98 8.60 -22.98
N GLU A 280 37.99 8.42 -22.12
CA GLU A 280 36.86 7.51 -22.32
C GLU A 280 35.99 7.96 -23.50
N ILE A 281 35.80 9.26 -23.66
CA ILE A 281 35.05 9.85 -24.79
C ILE A 281 35.85 9.72 -26.09
N THR A 282 37.16 9.95 -26.04
CA THR A 282 38.04 9.72 -27.20
C THR A 282 38.01 8.26 -27.66
N GLN A 283 37.91 7.30 -26.73
CA GLN A 283 37.78 5.87 -27.07
C GLN A 283 36.42 5.52 -27.67
N LEU A 284 35.36 6.22 -27.25
CA LEU A 284 34.01 5.99 -27.74
C LEU A 284 33.80 6.62 -29.12
N THR A 285 34.18 7.88 -29.28
CA THR A 285 33.88 8.71 -30.45
C THR A 285 34.99 8.71 -31.50
N SER A 286 36.20 8.27 -31.12
CA SER A 286 37.42 8.43 -31.92
C SER A 286 37.82 9.90 -32.20
N ILE A 287 37.15 10.89 -31.59
CA ILE A 287 37.47 12.32 -31.72
C ILE A 287 38.55 12.67 -30.70
N THR A 288 39.64 13.29 -31.17
CA THR A 288 40.79 13.67 -30.34
C THR A 288 40.90 15.19 -30.20
N ASP A 289 41.58 15.67 -29.15
CA ASP A 289 41.85 17.11 -28.96
C ASP A 289 42.54 17.74 -30.18
N GLU A 290 43.41 16.99 -30.89
CA GLU A 290 44.10 17.50 -32.08
C GLU A 290 43.14 17.69 -33.27
N MET A 291 42.08 16.88 -33.38
CA MET A 291 41.06 17.01 -34.45
C MET A 291 40.20 18.27 -34.29
N VAL A 292 39.96 18.71 -33.04
CA VAL A 292 39.08 19.84 -32.73
C VAL A 292 39.85 21.14 -32.41
N LYS A 293 41.18 21.09 -32.37
CA LYS A 293 42.05 22.21 -31.97
C LYS A 293 41.88 23.47 -32.82
N ASP A 294 41.71 23.29 -34.13
CA ASP A 294 41.53 24.35 -35.11
C ASP A 294 40.06 24.54 -35.51
N ALA A 295 39.13 23.84 -34.84
CA ALA A 295 37.70 23.98 -35.07
C ALA A 295 37.16 25.31 -34.49
N ASP A 296 36.03 25.75 -35.01
CA ASP A 296 35.30 26.91 -34.52
C ASP A 296 34.73 26.63 -33.11
N SER A 297 34.50 27.70 -32.33
CA SER A 297 33.83 27.59 -31.04
C SER A 297 32.34 27.22 -31.21
N ILE A 298 31.74 26.67 -30.16
CA ILE A 298 30.32 26.29 -30.19
C ILE A 298 29.43 27.46 -30.57
N GLU A 299 29.76 28.69 -30.18
CA GLU A 299 28.93 29.86 -30.48
C GLU A 299 28.81 30.13 -31.98
N ILE A 300 29.86 29.88 -32.76
CA ILE A 300 29.91 30.07 -34.23
C ILE A 300 29.24 28.88 -34.94
N VAL A 301 29.59 27.65 -34.52
CA VAL A 301 29.05 26.43 -35.13
C VAL A 301 27.54 26.34 -34.91
N LEU A 302 27.06 26.72 -33.72
CA LEU A 302 25.65 26.74 -33.38
C LEU A 302 24.86 27.73 -34.25
N ASP A 303 25.39 28.93 -34.54
CA ASP A 303 24.72 29.89 -35.43
C ASP A 303 24.60 29.32 -36.84
N SER A 304 25.67 28.70 -37.35
CA SER A 304 25.68 28.02 -38.66
C SER A 304 24.71 26.84 -38.69
N PHE A 305 24.62 26.07 -37.61
CA PHE A 305 23.69 24.96 -37.47
C PHE A 305 22.24 25.43 -37.42
N MET A 306 21.94 26.50 -36.67
CA MET A 306 20.59 27.06 -36.60
C MET A 306 20.16 27.70 -37.92
N GLU A 307 21.08 28.30 -38.67
CA GLU A 307 20.82 28.74 -40.05
C GLU A 307 20.53 27.55 -40.97
N PHE A 308 21.29 26.46 -40.84
CA PHE A 308 21.02 25.21 -41.56
C PHE A 308 19.65 24.63 -41.21
N VAL A 309 19.24 24.66 -39.94
CA VAL A 309 17.93 24.17 -39.47
C VAL A 309 16.79 25.06 -39.96
N GLY A 310 16.93 26.38 -39.86
CA GLY A 310 15.87 27.34 -40.20
C GLY A 310 14.54 27.00 -39.52
N ASN A 311 13.48 26.89 -40.33
CA ASN A 311 12.13 26.50 -39.87
C ASN A 311 11.83 25.00 -40.02
N ALA A 312 12.83 24.16 -40.33
CA ALA A 312 12.63 22.71 -40.48
C ALA A 312 12.27 22.06 -39.14
N ALA A 313 11.59 20.92 -39.19
CA ALA A 313 11.45 20.06 -38.02
C ALA A 313 12.78 19.34 -37.76
N VAL A 314 13.24 19.34 -36.51
CA VAL A 314 14.44 18.60 -36.13
C VAL A 314 14.10 17.18 -35.73
N VAL A 315 14.95 16.24 -36.11
CA VAL A 315 14.77 14.81 -35.86
C VAL A 315 16.07 14.26 -35.29
N ALA A 316 15.98 13.45 -34.25
CA ALA A 316 17.13 12.75 -33.69
C ALA A 316 16.70 11.40 -33.12
N HIS A 317 17.66 10.53 -32.80
CA HIS A 317 17.40 9.26 -32.14
C HIS A 317 17.69 9.40 -30.65
N ASN A 318 16.66 9.29 -29.79
CA ASN A 318 16.71 9.76 -28.42
C ASN A 318 16.85 11.30 -28.33
N ALA A 319 16.01 12.00 -29.10
CA ALA A 319 16.14 13.44 -29.35
C ALA A 319 16.25 14.34 -28.11
N LYS A 320 15.77 13.89 -26.93
CA LYS A 320 15.92 14.61 -25.66
C LYS A 320 17.40 14.87 -25.33
N PHE A 321 18.30 13.94 -25.66
CA PHE A 321 19.73 14.09 -25.47
C PHE A 321 20.30 15.19 -26.37
N ASP A 322 20.20 15.02 -27.69
CA ASP A 322 20.81 15.93 -28.66
C ASP A 322 20.23 17.34 -28.58
N THR A 323 18.90 17.44 -28.53
CA THR A 323 18.23 18.74 -28.42
C THR A 323 18.48 19.40 -27.07
N GLY A 324 18.77 18.64 -26.00
CA GLY A 324 19.14 19.17 -24.70
C GLY A 324 20.43 19.99 -24.74
N PHE A 325 21.46 19.50 -25.41
CA PHE A 325 22.73 20.21 -25.62
C PHE A 325 22.57 21.46 -26.50
N ILE A 326 21.77 21.37 -27.56
CA ILE A 326 21.47 22.51 -28.44
C ILE A 326 20.69 23.59 -27.69
N LYS A 327 19.64 23.20 -26.95
CA LYS A 327 18.85 24.11 -26.09
C LYS A 327 19.73 24.81 -25.07
N GLU A 328 20.60 24.08 -24.37
CA GLU A 328 21.50 24.66 -23.37
C GLU A 328 22.48 25.65 -23.99
N SER A 329 23.08 25.29 -25.13
CA SER A 329 24.00 26.16 -25.85
C SER A 329 23.33 27.45 -26.34
N LEU A 330 22.07 27.37 -26.81
CA LEU A 330 21.27 28.53 -27.18
C LEU A 330 20.85 29.38 -25.97
N ARG A 331 20.48 28.74 -24.86
CA ARG A 331 20.10 29.41 -23.61
C ARG A 331 21.24 30.29 -23.09
N ARG A 332 22.49 29.81 -23.15
CA ARG A 332 23.69 30.58 -22.78
C ARG A 332 23.88 31.85 -23.62
N LYS A 333 23.33 31.89 -24.84
CA LYS A 333 23.32 33.06 -25.73
C LYS A 333 22.03 33.90 -25.62
N GLY A 334 21.09 33.52 -24.74
CA GLY A 334 19.78 34.17 -24.63
C GLY A 334 18.83 33.88 -25.80
N ALA A 335 19.07 32.81 -26.57
CA ALA A 335 18.23 32.38 -27.68
C ALA A 335 17.31 31.21 -27.27
N VAL A 336 16.17 31.08 -27.95
CA VAL A 336 15.16 30.05 -27.67
C VAL A 336 15.07 29.05 -28.82
N PHE A 337 15.13 27.76 -28.50
CA PHE A 337 14.93 26.69 -29.48
C PHE A 337 13.43 26.47 -29.73
N SER A 338 12.92 26.89 -30.88
CA SER A 338 11.47 26.92 -31.19
C SER A 338 10.99 25.84 -32.17
N ASN A 339 11.89 25.06 -32.76
CA ASN A 339 11.59 24.08 -33.80
C ASN A 339 10.73 22.91 -33.33
N CYS A 340 9.99 22.30 -34.26
CA CYS A 340 9.33 21.01 -34.06
C CYS A 340 10.38 19.93 -33.80
N ILE A 341 10.16 19.03 -32.83
CA ILE A 341 11.10 17.95 -32.47
C ILE A 341 10.42 16.60 -32.67
N VAL A 342 11.07 15.73 -33.42
CA VAL A 342 10.66 14.33 -33.63
C VAL A 342 11.73 13.40 -33.07
N ASP A 343 11.33 12.49 -32.18
CA ASP A 343 12.23 11.44 -31.67
C ASP A 343 11.95 10.12 -32.39
N THR A 344 12.94 9.64 -33.17
CA THR A 344 12.82 8.37 -33.87
C THR A 344 12.78 7.17 -32.92
N LEU A 345 13.34 7.27 -31.72
CA LEU A 345 13.28 6.20 -30.72
C LEU A 345 11.84 6.00 -30.24
N SER A 346 11.19 7.06 -29.80
CA SER A 346 9.79 7.05 -29.37
C SER A 346 8.86 6.64 -30.53
N LEU A 347 9.09 7.18 -31.73
CA LEU A 347 8.30 6.85 -32.93
C LEU A 347 8.45 5.36 -33.32
N SER A 348 9.66 4.80 -33.21
CA SER A 348 9.90 3.38 -33.49
C SER A 348 9.25 2.45 -32.46
N ARG A 349 9.30 2.80 -31.17
CA ARG A 349 8.63 2.04 -30.10
C ARG A 349 7.12 1.93 -30.33
N TRP A 350 6.51 3.00 -30.82
CA TRP A 350 5.09 3.01 -31.15
C TRP A 350 4.76 2.23 -32.43
N LEU A 351 5.48 2.51 -33.53
CA LEU A 351 5.15 1.95 -34.84
C LEU A 351 5.58 0.49 -35.00
N ILE A 352 6.55 0.02 -34.21
CA ILE A 352 7.16 -1.32 -34.33
C ILE A 352 7.26 -2.02 -32.95
N PRO A 353 6.15 -2.21 -32.22
CA PRO A 353 6.14 -2.53 -30.79
C PRO A 353 6.72 -3.91 -30.41
N ASN A 354 6.98 -4.76 -31.39
CA ASN A 354 7.44 -6.15 -31.22
C ASN A 354 8.98 -6.30 -31.27
N LEU A 355 9.72 -5.21 -31.46
CA LEU A 355 11.18 -5.27 -31.47
C LEU A 355 11.72 -5.37 -30.03
N LYS A 356 12.70 -6.25 -29.80
CA LYS A 356 13.27 -6.49 -28.46
C LYS A 356 14.10 -5.31 -27.93
N LYS A 357 14.79 -4.60 -28.82
CA LYS A 357 15.69 -3.47 -28.51
C LYS A 357 15.57 -2.42 -29.59
N TYR A 358 15.64 -1.14 -29.20
CA TYR A 358 15.43 0.00 -30.11
C TYR A 358 16.65 0.91 -30.20
N LYS A 359 17.87 0.41 -29.95
CA LYS A 359 19.09 1.20 -30.19
C LYS A 359 19.24 1.45 -31.70
N LEU A 360 19.97 2.50 -32.07
CA LEU A 360 20.17 2.89 -33.47
C LEU A 360 20.60 1.70 -34.33
N ASN A 361 21.65 0.97 -33.92
CA ASN A 361 22.13 -0.23 -34.62
C ASN A 361 21.07 -1.33 -34.80
N ASN A 362 20.18 -1.53 -33.82
CA ASN A 362 19.11 -2.53 -33.91
C ASN A 362 18.06 -2.13 -34.94
N LEU A 363 17.77 -0.84 -35.07
CA LEU A 363 16.82 -0.32 -36.04
C LEU A 363 17.41 -0.27 -37.45
N THR A 364 18.70 0.06 -37.60
CA THR A 364 19.38 -0.02 -38.89
C THR A 364 19.41 -1.46 -39.41
N ASP A 365 19.70 -2.43 -38.55
CA ASP A 365 19.65 -3.86 -38.90
C ASP A 365 18.24 -4.29 -39.32
N TYR A 366 17.22 -3.88 -38.55
CA TYR A 366 15.82 -4.22 -38.83
C TYR A 366 15.34 -3.67 -40.19
N PHE A 367 15.71 -2.43 -40.52
CA PHE A 367 15.33 -1.78 -41.77
C PHE A 367 16.29 -2.00 -42.94
N ASN A 368 17.37 -2.77 -42.72
CA ASN A 368 18.46 -2.98 -43.67
C ASN A 368 19.07 -1.67 -44.20
N ILE A 369 19.36 -0.75 -43.28
CA ILE A 369 20.00 0.54 -43.53
C ILE A 369 21.49 0.42 -43.20
N LYS A 370 22.36 0.94 -44.06
CA LYS A 370 23.80 0.95 -43.81
C LYS A 370 24.15 1.96 -42.71
N LEU A 371 24.96 1.51 -41.76
CA LEU A 371 25.58 2.34 -40.73
C LEU A 371 27.08 2.34 -41.02
N GLU A 372 27.56 3.38 -41.69
CA GLU A 372 28.99 3.55 -42.01
C GLU A 372 29.66 4.28 -40.84
N ASN A 373 30.84 3.82 -40.38
CA ASN A 373 31.61 4.41 -39.26
C ASN A 373 30.79 4.87 -38.04
N HIS A 374 30.22 3.92 -37.29
CA HIS A 374 29.54 4.16 -36.01
C HIS A 374 30.38 5.12 -35.11
N HIS A 375 29.76 6.18 -34.59
CA HIS A 375 30.39 7.28 -33.83
C HIS A 375 31.00 8.43 -34.65
N ARG A 376 30.44 8.68 -35.84
CA ARG A 376 30.58 9.95 -36.54
C ARG A 376 29.21 10.58 -36.62
N ALA A 377 29.06 11.79 -36.08
CA ALA A 377 27.75 12.42 -35.93
C ALA A 377 26.99 12.54 -37.27
N VAL A 378 27.69 12.76 -38.39
CA VAL A 378 27.03 12.87 -39.71
C VAL A 378 26.54 11.53 -40.25
N ASP A 379 27.30 10.45 -40.01
CA ASP A 379 26.96 9.11 -40.48
C ASP A 379 25.79 8.54 -39.65
N ASP A 380 25.79 8.81 -38.34
CA ASP A 380 24.70 8.44 -37.42
C ASP A 380 23.42 9.26 -37.71
N ALA A 381 23.55 10.56 -38.08
CA ALA A 381 22.44 11.37 -38.57
C ALA A 381 21.87 10.83 -39.91
N GLU A 382 22.71 10.34 -40.82
CA GLU A 382 22.27 9.69 -42.07
C GLU A 382 21.53 8.37 -41.82
N ALA A 383 22.04 7.53 -40.93
CA ALA A 383 21.36 6.30 -40.55
C ALA A 383 20.00 6.59 -39.90
N THR A 384 19.97 7.58 -38.99
CA THR A 384 18.73 8.08 -38.37
C THR A 384 17.76 8.62 -39.40
N ALA A 385 18.24 9.32 -40.44
CA ALA A 385 17.43 9.79 -41.55
C ALA A 385 16.81 8.63 -42.34
N GLY A 386 17.59 7.59 -42.63
CA GLY A 386 17.09 6.37 -43.26
C GLY A 386 15.96 5.72 -42.45
N ILE A 387 16.14 5.62 -41.13
CA ILE A 387 15.13 5.06 -40.22
C ILE A 387 13.89 5.95 -40.25
N PHE A 388 14.05 7.26 -40.09
CA PHE A 388 12.96 8.21 -40.08
C PHE A 388 12.12 8.14 -41.36
N LEU A 389 12.75 8.03 -42.53
CA LEU A 389 12.04 7.86 -43.81
C LEU A 389 11.20 6.58 -43.85
N ARG A 390 11.68 5.47 -43.26
CA ARG A 390 10.89 4.24 -43.13
C ARG A 390 9.71 4.43 -42.18
N LEU A 391 9.91 5.11 -41.05
CA LEU A 391 8.83 5.44 -40.11
C LEU A 391 7.76 6.34 -40.75
N ILE A 392 8.16 7.32 -41.57
CA ILE A 392 7.25 8.15 -42.36
C ILE A 392 6.43 7.31 -43.34
N SER A 393 7.02 6.30 -43.98
CA SER A 393 6.28 5.36 -44.84
C SER A 393 5.20 4.62 -44.06
N ILE A 394 5.54 4.10 -42.87
CA ILE A 394 4.58 3.40 -41.99
C ILE A 394 3.46 4.34 -41.51
N LEU A 395 3.78 5.61 -41.22
CA LEU A 395 2.77 6.62 -40.88
C LEU A 395 1.78 6.85 -42.03
N LYS A 396 2.29 6.99 -43.26
CA LYS A 396 1.46 7.15 -44.46
C LYS A 396 0.55 5.94 -44.67
N GLU A 397 1.05 4.72 -44.48
CA GLU A 397 0.24 3.48 -44.55
C GLU A 397 -0.89 3.46 -43.51
N LYS A 398 -0.69 4.09 -42.35
CA LYS A 398 -1.70 4.27 -41.30
C LYS A 398 -2.65 5.46 -41.54
N GLY A 399 -2.58 6.13 -42.69
CA GLY A 399 -3.45 7.24 -43.06
C GLY A 399 -3.07 8.59 -42.42
N VAL A 400 -1.86 8.72 -41.88
CA VAL A 400 -1.36 9.97 -41.28
C VAL A 400 -0.76 10.85 -42.39
N ASN A 401 -1.23 12.10 -42.49
CA ASN A 401 -0.75 13.07 -43.49
C ASN A 401 0.08 14.21 -42.89
N THR A 402 -0.10 14.49 -41.60
CA THR A 402 0.65 15.54 -40.89
C THR A 402 1.26 15.02 -39.59
N LEU A 403 2.30 15.70 -39.09
CA LEU A 403 2.87 15.37 -37.78
C LEU A 403 1.86 15.54 -36.63
N SER A 404 0.90 16.46 -36.75
CA SER A 404 -0.17 16.59 -35.74
C SER A 404 -1.12 15.40 -35.77
N ASP A 405 -1.38 14.80 -36.93
CA ASP A 405 -2.22 13.62 -37.02
C ASP A 405 -1.52 12.39 -36.42
N ALA A 406 -0.19 12.32 -36.50
CA ALA A 406 0.60 11.30 -35.80
C ALA A 406 0.38 11.36 -34.29
N ASN A 407 0.44 12.56 -33.68
CA ASN A 407 0.15 12.73 -32.25
C ASN A 407 -1.28 12.34 -31.90
N LYS A 408 -2.29 12.76 -32.69
CA LYS A 408 -3.69 12.40 -32.43
C LYS A 408 -3.89 10.88 -32.45
N LEU A 409 -3.29 10.20 -33.42
CA LEU A 409 -3.36 8.74 -33.54
C LEU A 409 -2.59 8.04 -32.41
N TYR A 410 -1.48 8.61 -31.97
CA TYR A 410 -0.67 8.11 -30.86
C TYR A 410 -1.38 8.22 -29.51
N SER A 411 -1.92 9.39 -29.17
CA SER A 411 -2.62 9.61 -27.88
C SER A 411 -3.84 8.71 -27.70
N GLY A 412 -4.40 8.16 -28.79
CA GLY A 412 -5.47 7.16 -28.72
C GLY A 412 -5.00 5.70 -28.57
N ASN A 413 -3.68 5.42 -28.59
CA ASN A 413 -3.11 4.06 -28.69
C ASN A 413 -1.85 3.85 -27.80
N VAL A 414 -1.65 4.62 -26.74
CA VAL A 414 -0.49 4.44 -25.84
C VAL A 414 -0.61 3.12 -25.09
N ASP A 415 0.42 2.27 -25.19
CA ASP A 415 0.51 1.03 -24.42
C ASP A 415 0.93 1.32 -22.97
N ILE A 416 -0.07 1.56 -22.11
CA ILE A 416 0.09 1.85 -20.68
C ILE A 416 0.94 0.80 -19.95
N LYS A 417 0.90 -0.46 -20.40
CA LYS A 417 1.64 -1.56 -19.75
C LYS A 417 3.13 -1.53 -20.04
N LYS A 418 3.56 -0.85 -21.11
CA LYS A 418 4.99 -0.70 -21.47
C LYS A 418 5.57 0.68 -21.18
N ALA A 419 4.73 1.68 -20.97
CA ALA A 419 5.17 3.04 -20.67
C ALA A 419 5.94 3.13 -19.33
N PRO A 420 6.83 4.14 -19.19
CA PRO A 420 7.46 4.48 -17.91
C PRO A 420 6.41 4.75 -16.84
N THR A 421 6.73 4.40 -15.60
CA THR A 421 5.88 4.60 -14.43
C THR A 421 6.56 5.53 -13.44
N TYR A 422 5.81 6.48 -12.89
CA TYR A 422 6.24 7.42 -11.85
C TYR A 422 5.37 7.26 -10.62
N HIS A 423 5.88 7.63 -9.46
CA HIS A 423 5.05 7.73 -8.26
C HIS A 423 4.27 9.05 -8.25
N ILE A 424 3.09 9.03 -7.63
CA ILE A 424 2.24 10.21 -7.43
C ILE A 424 1.41 10.04 -6.16
N ILE A 425 1.27 11.09 -5.37
CA ILE A 425 0.39 11.08 -4.19
C ILE A 425 -0.97 11.64 -4.56
N LEU A 426 -2.03 10.89 -4.25
CA LEU A 426 -3.40 11.34 -4.38
C LEU A 426 -4.03 11.36 -2.99
N LEU A 427 -4.39 12.54 -2.50
CA LEU A 427 -5.08 12.73 -1.22
C LEU A 427 -6.56 13.05 -1.46
N VAL A 428 -7.43 12.38 -0.73
CA VAL A 428 -8.88 12.59 -0.79
C VAL A 428 -9.23 13.87 -0.05
N LYS A 429 -9.79 14.85 -0.77
CA LYS A 429 -10.23 16.14 -0.20
C LYS A 429 -11.60 16.06 0.46
N ASN A 430 -12.54 15.36 -0.17
CA ASN A 430 -13.94 15.26 0.24
C ASN A 430 -14.55 13.91 -0.19
N HIS A 431 -15.82 13.67 0.14
CA HIS A 431 -16.47 12.38 -0.15
C HIS A 431 -16.52 12.03 -1.65
N GLU A 432 -16.65 13.03 -2.54
CA GLU A 432 -16.58 12.79 -3.99
C GLU A 432 -15.19 12.31 -4.42
N GLY A 433 -14.13 12.92 -3.87
CA GLY A 433 -12.76 12.46 -4.03
C GLY A 433 -12.53 11.01 -3.59
N LEU A 434 -13.25 10.56 -2.55
CA LEU A 434 -13.15 9.18 -2.05
C LEU A 434 -13.68 8.19 -3.10
N ILE A 435 -14.86 8.48 -3.64
CA ILE A 435 -15.50 7.67 -4.69
C ILE A 435 -14.61 7.65 -5.94
N ASN A 436 -14.08 8.81 -6.34
CA ASN A 436 -13.16 8.94 -7.46
C ASN A 436 -11.87 8.15 -7.23
N LEU A 437 -11.29 8.19 -6.02
CA LEU A 437 -10.15 7.37 -5.67
C LEU A 437 -10.47 5.87 -5.77
N TYR A 438 -11.64 5.42 -5.30
CA TYR A 438 -12.03 4.01 -5.41
C TYR A 438 -12.19 3.58 -6.87
N LYS A 439 -12.73 4.45 -7.74
CA LYS A 439 -12.78 4.22 -9.19
C LYS A 439 -11.38 4.11 -9.79
N LEU A 440 -10.47 5.03 -9.46
CA LEU A 440 -9.08 5.02 -9.94
C LEU A 440 -8.35 3.74 -9.53
N ILE A 441 -8.43 3.35 -8.26
CA ILE A 441 -7.85 2.09 -7.74
C ILE A 441 -8.43 0.88 -8.47
N SER A 442 -9.74 0.89 -8.72
CA SER A 442 -10.39 -0.23 -9.39
C SER A 442 -9.93 -0.38 -10.84
N ILE A 443 -9.94 0.71 -11.61
CA ILE A 443 -9.52 0.70 -13.01
C ILE A 443 -8.03 0.33 -13.14
N SER A 444 -7.18 0.78 -12.21
CA SER A 444 -5.75 0.45 -12.23
C SER A 444 -5.45 -1.02 -11.97
N HIS A 445 -6.25 -1.71 -11.13
CA HIS A 445 -6.12 -3.16 -10.89
C HIS A 445 -6.82 -4.01 -11.96
N MET A 446 -7.90 -3.50 -12.56
CA MET A 446 -8.72 -4.27 -13.50
C MET A 446 -8.20 -4.20 -14.94
N ASP A 447 -7.86 -2.99 -15.42
CA ASP A 447 -7.63 -2.72 -16.84
C ASP A 447 -6.14 -2.48 -17.13
N TYR A 448 -5.47 -1.74 -16.25
CA TYR A 448 -4.09 -1.27 -16.45
C TYR A 448 -3.03 -1.98 -15.62
N PHE A 449 -3.39 -3.08 -14.94
CA PHE A 449 -2.44 -3.82 -14.12
C PHE A 449 -1.33 -4.43 -14.99
N HIS A 450 -0.08 -4.14 -14.62
CA HIS A 450 1.10 -4.78 -15.18
C HIS A 450 2.24 -4.75 -14.15
N LYS A 451 2.36 -5.84 -13.39
CA LYS A 451 3.19 -5.99 -12.17
C LYS A 451 2.79 -5.07 -11.01
N ARG A 452 2.31 -3.87 -11.33
CA ARG A 452 1.77 -2.84 -10.44
C ARG A 452 0.47 -2.29 -11.03
N PRO A 453 -0.45 -1.76 -10.21
CA PRO A 453 -1.68 -1.12 -10.68
C PRO A 453 -1.38 0.28 -11.24
N ARG A 454 -1.26 0.39 -12.55
CA ARG A 454 -0.85 1.64 -13.23
C ARG A 454 -2.03 2.57 -13.46
N MET A 455 -1.81 3.88 -13.35
CA MET A 455 -2.83 4.92 -13.54
C MET A 455 -2.40 5.89 -14.64
N PRO A 456 -3.08 5.91 -15.79
CA PRO A 456 -2.85 6.91 -16.81
C PRO A 456 -3.11 8.34 -16.31
N LYS A 457 -2.30 9.31 -16.72
CA LYS A 457 -2.44 10.73 -16.35
C LYS A 457 -3.79 11.31 -16.80
N SER A 458 -4.27 10.91 -17.98
CA SER A 458 -5.60 11.30 -18.48
C SER A 458 -6.73 10.76 -17.59
N LEU A 459 -6.59 9.56 -17.04
CA LEU A 459 -7.56 8.94 -16.14
C LEU A 459 -7.63 9.69 -14.82
N ILE A 460 -6.48 10.04 -14.24
CA ILE A 460 -6.43 10.87 -13.02
C ILE A 460 -7.09 12.23 -13.29
N GLN A 461 -6.84 12.82 -14.46
CA GLN A 461 -7.46 14.10 -14.83
C GLN A 461 -8.99 13.98 -14.97
N GLN A 462 -9.50 12.86 -15.48
CA GLN A 462 -10.93 12.58 -15.58
C GLN A 462 -11.60 12.48 -14.21
N TYR A 463 -10.95 11.84 -13.23
CA TYR A 463 -11.47 11.65 -11.87
C TYR A 463 -10.80 12.59 -10.84
N ARG A 464 -10.32 13.76 -11.28
CA ARG A 464 -9.54 14.68 -10.43
C ARG A 464 -10.38 15.39 -9.37
N GLU A 465 -11.69 15.52 -9.59
CA GLU A 465 -12.58 16.22 -8.67
C GLU A 465 -12.51 15.62 -7.27
N GLY A 466 -12.32 16.47 -6.25
CA GLY A 466 -12.15 16.04 -4.87
C GLY A 466 -10.79 15.40 -4.55
N ILE A 467 -9.81 15.41 -5.45
CA ILE A 467 -8.47 14.85 -5.22
C ILE A 467 -7.41 15.96 -5.22
N ILE A 468 -6.49 15.94 -4.25
CA ILE A 468 -5.28 16.77 -4.20
C ILE A 468 -4.09 15.93 -4.67
N VAL A 469 -3.32 16.45 -5.61
CA VAL A 469 -2.23 15.72 -6.29
C VAL A 469 -0.85 16.23 -5.86
N GLY A 470 -0.05 15.36 -5.24
CA GLY A 470 1.32 15.61 -4.80
C GLY A 470 2.38 14.99 -5.72
N SER A 471 3.57 15.60 -5.79
CA SER A 471 4.64 15.17 -6.71
C SER A 471 5.40 13.92 -6.30
N ALA A 472 5.15 13.38 -5.09
CA ALA A 472 5.77 12.17 -4.54
C ALA A 472 7.30 12.25 -4.34
N CYS A 473 7.92 11.08 -4.18
CA CYS A 473 9.31 10.84 -3.82
C CYS A 473 10.29 10.99 -5.00
N GLU A 474 11.48 10.42 -4.88
CA GLU A 474 12.50 10.39 -5.94
C GLU A 474 12.07 9.59 -7.18
N ALA A 475 11.11 8.69 -7.03
CA ALA A 475 10.44 8.01 -8.14
C ALA A 475 9.34 8.85 -8.81
N GLY A 476 9.03 10.03 -8.29
CA GLY A 476 8.06 10.98 -8.85
C GLY A 476 8.52 11.66 -10.14
N GLU A 477 7.56 12.07 -10.97
CA GLU A 477 7.82 12.69 -12.29
C GLU A 477 8.68 13.95 -12.18
N VAL A 478 8.42 14.80 -11.17
CA VAL A 478 9.13 16.07 -10.96
C VAL A 478 10.59 15.82 -10.57
N TYR A 479 10.84 14.94 -9.60
CA TYR A 479 12.19 14.63 -9.15
C TYR A 479 13.01 13.99 -10.28
N ARG A 480 12.45 12.96 -10.95
CA ARG A 480 13.10 12.30 -12.10
C ARG A 480 13.36 13.25 -13.24
N SER A 481 12.50 14.23 -13.49
CA SER A 481 12.72 15.23 -14.53
C SER A 481 13.89 16.16 -14.17
N ILE A 482 14.03 16.53 -12.90
CA ILE A 482 15.17 17.32 -12.42
C ILE A 482 16.47 16.52 -12.51
N GLU A 483 16.47 15.26 -12.08
CA GLU A 483 17.60 14.33 -12.19
C GLU A 483 18.06 14.20 -13.66
N ASN A 484 17.11 14.08 -14.58
CA ASN A 484 17.36 14.02 -16.03
C ASN A 484 17.67 15.39 -16.67
N ASN A 485 17.96 16.42 -15.87
CA ASN A 485 18.31 17.76 -16.33
C ASN A 485 17.27 18.39 -17.29
N ALA A 486 15.97 18.13 -17.06
CA ALA A 486 14.90 18.80 -17.79
C ALA A 486 15.03 20.33 -17.69
N ASP A 487 14.68 21.01 -18.79
CA ASP A 487 14.71 22.46 -18.85
C ASP A 487 13.58 23.10 -18.02
N GLU A 488 13.71 24.39 -17.73
CA GLU A 488 12.78 25.06 -16.81
C GLU A 488 11.35 25.14 -17.35
N ASP A 489 11.17 25.21 -18.68
CA ASP A 489 9.85 25.27 -19.28
C ASP A 489 9.18 23.88 -19.27
N GLU A 490 9.94 22.81 -19.55
CA GLU A 490 9.47 21.42 -19.38
C GLU A 490 9.01 21.17 -17.93
N LEU A 491 9.82 21.58 -16.95
CA LEU A 491 9.48 21.43 -15.53
C LEU A 491 8.22 22.22 -15.15
N LYS A 492 8.06 23.44 -15.66
CA LYS A 492 6.84 24.25 -15.42
C LYS A 492 5.59 23.57 -15.98
N GLU A 493 5.66 22.98 -17.17
CA GLU A 493 4.53 22.25 -17.75
C GLU A 493 4.16 21.02 -16.91
N ILE A 494 5.16 20.26 -16.44
CA ILE A 494 4.94 19.11 -15.56
C ILE A 494 4.26 19.55 -14.25
N ILE A 495 4.79 20.62 -13.61
CA ILE A 495 4.32 21.13 -12.32
C ILE A 495 2.86 21.60 -12.36
N LYS A 496 2.33 22.03 -13.51
CA LYS A 496 0.92 22.44 -13.63
C LYS A 496 -0.07 21.35 -13.20
N PHE A 497 0.30 20.08 -13.37
CA PHE A 497 -0.53 18.94 -13.00
C PHE A 497 -0.63 18.70 -11.49
N TYR A 498 0.30 19.24 -10.71
CA TYR A 498 0.39 19.00 -9.26
C TYR A 498 -0.23 20.15 -8.48
N ASP A 499 -0.90 19.84 -7.38
CA ASP A 499 -1.45 20.84 -6.46
C ASP A 499 -0.40 21.27 -5.44
N TYR A 500 0.51 20.36 -5.05
CA TYR A 500 1.66 20.64 -4.21
C TYR A 500 2.88 19.81 -4.65
N LEU A 501 4.07 20.26 -4.27
CA LEU A 501 5.32 19.56 -4.53
C LEU A 501 5.91 19.02 -3.23
N GLU A 502 6.60 17.89 -3.32
CA GLU A 502 7.23 17.22 -2.20
C GLU A 502 8.74 17.34 -2.23
N ILE A 503 9.33 17.48 -1.04
CA ILE A 503 10.74 17.28 -0.77
C ILE A 503 10.88 16.32 0.41
N GLN A 504 11.95 15.53 0.40
CA GLN A 504 12.18 14.50 1.41
C GLN A 504 13.56 14.66 2.07
N PRO A 505 13.76 14.14 3.30
CA PRO A 505 15.05 14.09 3.97
C PRO A 505 16.15 13.52 3.06
N ARG A 506 17.37 14.07 3.14
CA ARG A 506 18.48 13.61 2.29
C ARG A 506 18.79 12.13 2.48
N GLY A 507 18.57 11.62 3.69
CA GLY A 507 18.76 10.22 4.04
C GLY A 507 17.89 9.26 3.21
N ASN A 508 16.69 9.70 2.78
CA ASN A 508 15.81 8.89 1.93
C ASN A 508 16.49 8.55 0.59
N ASN A 509 17.31 9.47 0.08
CA ASN A 509 17.90 9.40 -1.26
C ASN A 509 19.40 9.04 -1.27
N MET A 510 19.97 8.62 -0.14
CA MET A 510 21.40 8.31 -0.02
C MET A 510 21.84 7.17 -0.94
N PHE A 511 20.93 6.26 -1.30
CA PHE A 511 21.20 5.18 -2.25
C PHE A 511 21.56 5.67 -3.66
N LEU A 512 21.12 6.87 -4.05
CA LEU A 512 21.47 7.50 -5.33
C LEU A 512 22.95 7.94 -5.37
N ILE A 513 23.58 8.13 -4.21
CA ILE A 513 25.04 8.33 -4.13
C ILE A 513 25.74 6.97 -4.21
N ASN A 514 25.23 5.98 -3.46
CA ASN A 514 25.82 4.64 -3.42
C ASN A 514 25.85 3.94 -4.79
N ASN A 515 24.86 4.22 -5.66
CA ASN A 515 24.79 3.66 -7.01
C ASN A 515 25.50 4.53 -8.08
N GLY A 516 26.11 5.65 -7.69
CA GLY A 516 26.85 6.56 -8.58
C GLY A 516 25.98 7.51 -9.41
N THR A 517 24.70 7.69 -9.07
CA THR A 517 23.83 8.68 -9.75
C THR A 517 24.22 10.12 -9.36
N PHE A 518 24.58 10.33 -8.09
CA PHE A 518 25.08 11.62 -7.58
C PHE A 518 26.44 11.46 -6.91
N ASP A 519 27.24 12.53 -6.98
CA ASP A 519 28.63 12.50 -6.49
C ASP A 519 28.72 12.69 -4.97
N ASN A 520 27.76 13.40 -4.37
CA ASN A 520 27.79 13.79 -2.96
C ASN A 520 26.43 14.25 -2.42
N GLU A 521 26.32 14.41 -1.10
CA GLU A 521 25.09 14.84 -0.42
C GLU A 521 24.59 16.23 -0.85
N GLU A 522 25.48 17.14 -1.26
CA GLU A 522 25.10 18.50 -1.67
C GLU A 522 24.26 18.49 -2.95
N GLU A 523 24.47 17.52 -3.86
CA GLU A 523 23.61 17.36 -5.04
C GLU A 523 22.17 16.98 -4.66
N LEU A 524 21.97 16.12 -3.65
CA LEU A 524 20.64 15.79 -3.13
C LEU A 524 19.95 17.02 -2.54
N LEU A 525 20.68 17.82 -1.75
CA LEU A 525 20.16 19.07 -1.17
C LEU A 525 19.82 20.08 -2.26
N ASN A 526 20.60 20.14 -3.34
CA ASN A 526 20.35 21.03 -4.46
C ASN A 526 19.07 20.67 -5.24
N ILE A 527 18.70 19.39 -5.31
CA ILE A 527 17.41 18.99 -5.89
C ILE A 527 16.26 19.53 -5.06
N ASN A 528 16.31 19.37 -3.74
CA ASN A 528 15.31 19.94 -2.83
C ASN A 528 15.23 21.47 -2.98
N ARG A 529 16.37 22.18 -3.02
CA ARG A 529 16.39 23.64 -3.28
C ARG A 529 15.76 23.99 -4.63
N LYS A 530 16.02 23.19 -5.67
CA LYS A 530 15.43 23.41 -7.00
C LYS A 530 13.92 23.21 -7.00
N ILE A 531 13.40 22.18 -6.31
CA ILE A 531 11.96 21.95 -6.14
C ILE A 531 11.32 23.12 -5.37
N VAL A 532 11.94 23.58 -4.29
CA VAL A 532 11.47 24.75 -3.52
C VAL A 532 11.38 26.00 -4.41
N ASN A 533 12.45 26.32 -5.14
CA ASN A 533 12.49 27.45 -6.06
C ASN A 533 11.43 27.34 -7.17
N LEU A 534 11.20 26.13 -7.70
CA LEU A 534 10.18 25.89 -8.71
C LEU A 534 8.76 26.06 -8.14
N GLY A 535 8.52 25.59 -6.92
CA GLY A 535 7.26 25.79 -6.21
C GLY A 535 6.92 27.27 -6.03
N GLU A 536 7.89 28.08 -5.59
CA GLU A 536 7.72 29.53 -5.47
C GLU A 536 7.40 30.20 -6.82
N ARG A 537 8.15 29.86 -7.87
CA ARG A 537 7.95 30.43 -9.21
C ARG A 537 6.62 30.03 -9.84
N CYS A 538 6.15 28.81 -9.56
CA CYS A 538 4.90 28.28 -10.09
C CYS A 538 3.69 28.53 -9.17
N ASN A 539 3.90 29.20 -8.03
CA ASN A 539 2.90 29.41 -6.99
C ASN A 539 2.24 28.10 -6.52
N LYS A 540 3.07 27.08 -6.25
CA LYS A 540 2.68 25.78 -5.70
C LYS A 540 3.29 25.60 -4.31
N PRO A 541 2.50 25.23 -3.29
CA PRO A 541 3.05 24.91 -1.97
C PRO A 541 4.02 23.74 -2.06
N VAL A 542 5.12 23.85 -1.32
CA VAL A 542 6.12 22.79 -1.18
C VAL A 542 6.06 22.25 0.23
N VAL A 543 5.94 20.93 0.38
CA VAL A 543 5.80 20.26 1.67
C VAL A 543 6.95 19.28 1.88
N ALA A 544 7.42 19.19 3.12
CA ALA A 544 8.41 18.21 3.53
C ALA A 544 7.72 16.96 4.09
N THR A 545 7.87 15.83 3.40
CA THR A 545 7.25 14.55 3.76
C THR A 545 8.30 13.53 4.19
N GLY A 546 7.88 12.56 5.00
CA GLY A 546 8.78 11.57 5.61
C GLY A 546 9.02 10.32 4.76
N ASP A 547 8.05 9.97 3.90
CA ASP A 547 8.00 8.69 3.18
C ASP A 547 8.08 7.49 4.15
N VAL A 548 7.22 7.55 5.16
CA VAL A 548 7.35 6.70 6.35
C VAL A 548 7.00 5.25 6.01
N HIS A 549 7.89 4.31 6.27
CA HIS A 549 7.68 2.88 6.09
C HIS A 549 7.66 2.09 7.40
N PHE A 550 8.19 2.69 8.47
CA PHE A 550 8.27 2.08 9.80
C PHE A 550 8.20 3.13 10.92
N LEU A 551 7.92 2.69 12.15
CA LEU A 551 7.62 3.60 13.25
C LEU A 551 8.89 4.22 13.86
N ASP A 552 9.85 3.38 14.26
CA ASP A 552 11.08 3.79 14.92
C ASP A 552 12.32 3.37 14.10
N PRO A 553 13.47 4.05 14.22
CA PRO A 553 14.68 3.72 13.45
C PRO A 553 15.11 2.25 13.54
N LYS A 554 14.86 1.60 14.67
CA LYS A 554 15.20 0.20 14.94
C LYS A 554 14.33 -0.81 14.16
N ASP A 555 13.18 -0.38 13.66
CA ASP A 555 12.21 -1.22 12.95
C ASP A 555 12.61 -1.45 11.49
N GLU A 556 13.64 -0.76 10.99
CA GLU A 556 14.24 -1.00 9.66
C GLU A 556 14.69 -2.46 9.49
N TYR A 557 15.07 -3.12 10.60
CA TYR A 557 15.45 -4.54 10.60
C TYR A 557 14.37 -5.42 9.98
N PHE A 558 13.09 -5.13 10.22
CA PHE A 558 11.99 -5.90 9.68
C PHE A 558 11.90 -5.73 8.17
N ARG A 559 11.96 -4.47 7.69
CA ARG A 559 11.92 -4.14 6.26
C ARG A 559 13.11 -4.74 5.51
N ARG A 560 14.31 -4.64 6.09
CA ARG A 560 15.54 -5.24 5.57
C ARG A 560 15.43 -6.75 5.36
N ILE A 561 14.85 -7.48 6.32
CA ILE A 561 14.63 -8.93 6.18
C ILE A 561 13.68 -9.24 5.02
N LEU A 562 12.63 -8.44 4.84
CA LEU A 562 11.68 -8.60 3.73
C LEU A 562 12.34 -8.31 2.37
N MET A 563 13.08 -7.21 2.26
CA MET A 563 13.78 -6.84 1.03
C MET A 563 14.85 -7.88 0.65
N ALA A 564 15.58 -8.42 1.64
CA ALA A 564 16.49 -9.53 1.40
C ALA A 564 15.74 -10.77 0.88
N GLY A 565 14.59 -11.11 1.47
CA GLY A 565 13.73 -12.20 1.01
C GLY A 565 13.15 -12.00 -0.40
N GLN A 566 13.10 -10.76 -0.89
CA GLN A 566 12.75 -10.42 -2.28
C GLN A 566 13.95 -10.41 -3.25
N GLY A 567 15.17 -10.55 -2.74
CA GLY A 567 16.40 -10.59 -3.54
C GLY A 567 17.04 -9.22 -3.81
N PHE A 568 16.71 -8.19 -3.02
CA PHE A 568 17.38 -6.88 -3.11
C PHE A 568 18.82 -6.97 -2.61
N SER A 569 19.78 -6.58 -3.45
CA SER A 569 21.22 -6.64 -3.12
C SER A 569 21.66 -5.62 -2.08
N ASP A 570 20.90 -4.54 -1.93
CA ASP A 570 21.11 -3.42 -1.02
C ASP A 570 20.22 -3.49 0.23
N ALA A 571 19.57 -4.63 0.48
CA ALA A 571 18.66 -4.81 1.61
C ALA A 571 19.30 -4.42 2.96
N ASP A 572 20.62 -4.57 3.12
CA ASP A 572 21.34 -4.22 4.35
C ASP A 572 21.54 -2.71 4.58
N ASN A 573 21.38 -1.90 3.54
CA ASN A 573 21.58 -0.45 3.57
C ASN A 573 20.23 0.29 3.47
N GLN A 574 19.39 0.11 4.49
CA GLN A 574 18.07 0.74 4.54
C GLN A 574 18.15 2.26 4.66
N ALA A 575 17.33 2.96 3.87
CA ALA A 575 17.06 4.36 4.09
C ALA A 575 16.33 4.58 5.43
N PRO A 576 16.56 5.71 6.13
CA PRO A 576 15.96 5.99 7.44
C PRO A 576 14.50 6.46 7.31
N LEU A 577 13.63 5.60 6.77
CA LEU A 577 12.21 5.85 6.48
C LEU A 577 11.32 5.68 7.72
N TYR A 578 11.80 6.06 8.91
CA TYR A 578 11.01 6.04 10.13
C TYR A 578 10.17 7.31 10.28
N PHE A 579 9.12 7.24 11.11
CA PHE A 579 8.29 8.40 11.41
C PHE A 579 9.08 9.44 12.22
N LYS A 580 9.47 10.55 11.57
CA LYS A 580 10.26 11.63 12.21
C LYS A 580 9.40 12.59 13.02
N THR A 581 9.94 13.11 14.11
CA THR A 581 9.29 14.22 14.84
C THR A 581 9.35 15.52 14.03
N THR A 582 8.59 16.52 14.44
CA THR A 582 8.64 17.87 13.85
C THR A 582 10.03 18.47 13.98
N ASP A 583 10.69 18.33 15.13
CA ASP A 583 12.04 18.86 15.37
C ASP A 583 13.08 18.24 14.42
N GLU A 584 13.04 16.92 14.25
CA GLU A 584 13.95 16.22 13.34
C GLU A 584 13.78 16.69 11.90
N MET A 585 12.53 16.92 11.47
CA MET A 585 12.28 17.46 10.14
C MET A 585 12.76 18.91 10.01
N LEU A 586 12.53 19.76 11.01
CA LEU A 586 13.06 21.13 10.99
C LEU A 586 14.59 21.15 10.91
N ASP A 587 15.26 20.29 11.69
CA ASP A 587 16.71 20.15 11.67
C ASP A 587 17.21 19.64 10.31
N GLU A 588 16.51 18.65 9.74
CA GLU A 588 16.83 18.08 8.42
C GLU A 588 16.77 19.12 7.29
N PHE A 589 15.77 20.02 7.33
CA PHE A 589 15.56 21.05 6.30
C PHE A 589 16.18 22.41 6.62
N ASN A 590 16.94 22.54 7.71
CA ASN A 590 17.53 23.80 8.16
C ASN A 590 18.50 24.44 7.13
N TYR A 591 19.06 23.65 6.19
CA TYR A 591 19.89 24.15 5.08
C TYR A 591 19.14 25.06 4.10
N LEU A 592 17.80 25.08 4.13
CA LEU A 592 16.96 26.01 3.37
C LEU A 592 16.83 27.39 4.06
N GLY A 593 17.30 27.50 5.30
CA GLY A 593 17.03 28.63 6.19
C GLY A 593 15.78 28.39 7.05
N LYS A 594 15.80 28.94 8.28
CA LYS A 594 14.77 28.67 9.31
C LYS A 594 13.35 28.94 8.85
N ASP A 595 13.12 30.06 8.17
CA ASP A 595 11.78 30.45 7.73
C ASP A 595 11.24 29.48 6.67
N LYS A 596 12.10 29.07 5.73
CA LYS A 596 11.71 28.12 4.68
C LYS A 596 11.52 26.71 5.22
N ALA A 597 12.38 26.28 6.15
CA ALA A 597 12.23 25.00 6.85
C ALA A 597 10.89 24.94 7.62
N TYR A 598 10.56 25.99 8.38
CA TYR A 598 9.26 26.11 9.05
C TYR A 598 8.10 26.09 8.05
N GLU A 599 8.23 26.82 6.92
CA GLU A 599 7.21 26.87 5.89
C GLU A 599 6.90 25.48 5.29
N VAL A 600 7.93 24.75 4.85
CA VAL A 600 7.74 23.46 4.17
C VAL A 600 7.41 22.33 5.14
N VAL A 601 7.92 22.36 6.38
CA VAL A 601 7.72 21.30 7.38
C VAL A 601 6.38 21.46 8.11
N ILE A 602 6.01 22.68 8.51
CA ILE A 602 4.85 22.93 9.36
C ILE A 602 3.74 23.64 8.61
N LYS A 603 4.00 24.84 8.06
CA LYS A 603 2.94 25.70 7.53
C LYS A 603 2.22 25.06 6.34
N ASN A 604 2.96 24.60 5.35
CA ASN A 604 2.39 24.06 4.12
C ASN A 604 1.78 22.66 4.36
N THR A 605 2.37 21.83 5.24
CA THR A 605 1.79 20.51 5.58
C THR A 605 0.44 20.65 6.27
N ASN A 606 0.32 21.57 7.23
CA ASN A 606 -0.96 21.91 7.85
C ASN A 606 -1.92 22.55 6.84
N ALA A 607 -1.45 23.45 5.96
CA ALA A 607 -2.30 24.06 4.94
C ALA A 607 -2.94 23.03 3.99
N ILE A 608 -2.20 21.99 3.58
CA ILE A 608 -2.77 20.88 2.80
C ILE A 608 -3.78 20.09 3.63
N SER A 609 -3.46 19.77 4.90
CA SER A 609 -4.39 19.11 5.81
C SER A 609 -5.70 19.90 5.96
N ASP A 610 -5.62 21.22 6.10
CA ASP A 610 -6.77 22.11 6.32
C ASP A 610 -7.72 22.16 5.11
N MET A 611 -7.22 21.86 3.90
CA MET A 611 -8.06 21.75 2.70
C MET A 611 -8.93 20.50 2.67
N ILE A 612 -8.65 19.51 3.53
CA ILE A 612 -9.25 18.18 3.51
C ILE A 612 -10.35 18.08 4.56
N GLU A 613 -11.49 17.51 4.21
CA GLU A 613 -12.60 17.27 5.13
C GLU A 613 -12.31 16.06 6.05
N ASN A 614 -13.08 15.91 7.13
CA ASN A 614 -13.05 14.68 7.91
C ASN A 614 -14.01 13.67 7.27
N ILE A 615 -13.46 12.60 6.69
CA ILE A 615 -14.19 11.69 5.80
C ILE A 615 -14.27 10.32 6.45
N LEU A 616 -15.41 9.65 6.31
CA LEU A 616 -15.53 8.22 6.61
C LEU A 616 -15.28 7.42 5.33
N PRO A 617 -14.24 6.56 5.28
CA PRO A 617 -13.96 5.75 4.10
C PRO A 617 -15.04 4.67 3.87
N ILE A 618 -15.67 4.21 4.96
CA ILE A 618 -16.79 3.26 4.93
C ILE A 618 -17.96 3.90 5.68
N PRO A 619 -19.16 3.97 5.08
CA PRO A 619 -20.37 4.44 5.77
C PRO A 619 -20.70 3.61 7.01
N ASN A 620 -21.33 4.22 8.03
CA ASN A 620 -21.84 3.50 9.20
C ASN A 620 -23.22 2.84 8.94
N GLU A 621 -23.91 3.26 7.89
CA GLU A 621 -25.27 2.82 7.58
C GLU A 621 -25.26 1.49 6.81
N THR A 622 -26.34 0.72 6.95
CA THR A 622 -26.59 -0.48 6.15
C THR A 622 -27.44 -0.15 4.93
N PHE A 623 -27.11 -0.79 3.80
CA PHE A 623 -27.79 -0.56 2.52
C PHE A 623 -28.38 -1.88 2.01
N PRO A 624 -29.58 -2.26 2.48
CA PRO A 624 -30.18 -3.53 2.09
C PRO A 624 -30.66 -3.49 0.62
N PRO A 625 -30.51 -4.60 -0.14
CA PRO A 625 -31.04 -4.68 -1.50
C PRO A 625 -32.57 -4.64 -1.51
N LYS A 626 -33.14 -4.06 -2.57
CA LYS A 626 -34.60 -3.95 -2.78
C LYS A 626 -35.04 -4.79 -3.97
N ILE A 627 -36.07 -5.61 -3.79
CA ILE A 627 -36.75 -6.37 -4.85
C ILE A 627 -38.26 -6.16 -4.69
N ASP A 628 -38.89 -5.60 -5.72
CA ASP A 628 -40.33 -5.33 -5.71
C ASP A 628 -41.13 -6.61 -5.50
N GLY A 629 -42.06 -6.58 -4.53
CA GLY A 629 -42.94 -7.72 -4.20
C GLY A 629 -42.29 -8.81 -3.34
N ALA A 630 -41.02 -8.67 -2.92
CA ALA A 630 -40.34 -9.71 -2.13
C ALA A 630 -41.01 -10.00 -0.78
N GLU A 631 -41.51 -8.97 -0.11
CA GLU A 631 -42.23 -9.10 1.17
C GLU A 631 -43.48 -9.96 1.03
N ASP A 632 -44.31 -9.66 0.02
CA ASP A 632 -45.52 -10.40 -0.28
C ASP A 632 -45.21 -11.83 -0.74
N GLU A 633 -44.17 -12.02 -1.56
CA GLU A 633 -43.77 -13.35 -2.04
C GLU A 633 -43.34 -14.25 -0.87
N ILE A 634 -42.47 -13.77 0.02
CA ILE A 634 -42.04 -14.51 1.21
C ILE A 634 -43.20 -14.82 2.15
N LYS A 635 -44.05 -13.82 2.42
CA LYS A 635 -45.23 -13.99 3.26
C LYS A 635 -46.16 -15.06 2.71
N ASN A 636 -46.51 -14.97 1.42
CA ASN A 636 -47.41 -15.91 0.77
C ASN A 636 -46.83 -17.32 0.69
N MET A 637 -45.54 -17.45 0.39
CA MET A 637 -44.84 -18.74 0.39
C MET A 637 -44.87 -19.39 1.77
N ALA A 638 -44.51 -18.65 2.81
CA ALA A 638 -44.40 -19.18 4.15
C ALA A 638 -45.77 -19.60 4.72
N ILE A 639 -46.79 -18.76 4.54
CA ILE A 639 -48.17 -19.05 4.97
C ILE A 639 -48.73 -20.26 4.23
N LYS A 640 -48.63 -20.27 2.89
CA LYS A 640 -49.12 -21.40 2.08
C LYS A 640 -48.47 -22.71 2.51
N ARG A 641 -47.15 -22.71 2.71
CA ARG A 641 -46.43 -23.92 3.10
C ARG A 641 -46.78 -24.38 4.52
N ALA A 642 -47.00 -23.45 5.44
CA ALA A 642 -47.46 -23.78 6.79
C ALA A 642 -48.83 -24.47 6.73
N HIS A 643 -49.77 -23.99 5.92
CA HIS A 643 -51.06 -24.64 5.72
C HIS A 643 -50.95 -26.02 5.07
N ASP A 644 -50.06 -26.20 4.07
CA ASP A 644 -49.81 -27.51 3.45
C ASP A 644 -49.36 -28.58 4.46
N ILE A 645 -48.66 -28.17 5.53
CA ILE A 645 -48.06 -29.06 6.54
C ILE A 645 -48.98 -29.24 7.76
N TYR A 646 -49.46 -28.14 8.33
CA TYR A 646 -50.19 -28.09 9.61
C TYR A 646 -51.71 -27.95 9.46
N GLY A 647 -52.21 -27.79 8.22
CA GLY A 647 -53.64 -27.70 7.90
C GLY A 647 -54.16 -26.26 7.73
N GLU A 648 -55.40 -26.14 7.24
CA GLU A 648 -56.05 -24.83 7.01
C GLU A 648 -56.23 -24.02 8.30
N VAL A 649 -56.51 -24.70 9.42
CA VAL A 649 -56.53 -24.07 10.75
C VAL A 649 -55.20 -24.36 11.42
N LEU A 650 -54.31 -23.36 11.43
CA LEU A 650 -52.98 -23.50 12.02
C LEU A 650 -53.08 -23.66 13.55
N PRO A 651 -52.25 -24.53 14.16
CA PRO A 651 -52.08 -24.55 15.60
C PRO A 651 -51.58 -23.19 16.11
N GLU A 652 -52.04 -22.78 17.29
CA GLU A 652 -51.72 -21.47 17.88
C GLU A 652 -50.20 -21.21 17.98
N ILE A 653 -49.41 -22.24 18.27
CA ILE A 653 -47.94 -22.18 18.35
C ILE A 653 -47.33 -21.81 16.99
N VAL A 654 -47.84 -22.41 15.92
CA VAL A 654 -47.37 -22.19 14.54
C VAL A 654 -47.77 -20.79 14.08
N GLU A 655 -49.03 -20.40 14.27
CA GLU A 655 -49.55 -19.10 13.87
C GLU A 655 -48.82 -17.94 14.58
N LYS A 656 -48.62 -18.05 15.90
CA LYS A 656 -47.88 -17.06 16.67
C LYS A 656 -46.42 -16.96 16.22
N ARG A 657 -45.75 -18.09 16.00
CA ARG A 657 -44.35 -18.10 15.54
C ARG A 657 -44.23 -17.46 14.16
N LEU A 658 -45.06 -17.88 13.21
CA LEU A 658 -45.04 -17.39 11.84
C LEU A 658 -45.31 -15.88 11.77
N THR A 659 -46.33 -15.39 12.50
CA THR A 659 -46.68 -13.97 12.54
C THR A 659 -45.56 -13.12 13.14
N LYS A 660 -44.97 -13.56 14.26
CA LYS A 660 -43.86 -12.86 14.91
C LYS A 660 -42.65 -12.73 13.98
N GLU A 661 -42.25 -13.85 13.37
CA GLU A 661 -41.08 -13.88 12.49
C GLU A 661 -41.30 -13.06 11.22
N LEU A 662 -42.44 -13.22 10.54
CA LEU A 662 -42.74 -12.45 9.31
C LEU A 662 -42.74 -10.95 9.57
N ASN A 663 -43.36 -10.50 10.65
CA ASN A 663 -43.35 -9.07 11.02
C ASN A 663 -41.93 -8.57 11.26
N SER A 664 -41.10 -9.35 11.96
CA SER A 664 -39.70 -8.98 12.20
C SER A 664 -38.89 -8.93 10.90
N ILE A 665 -38.99 -9.95 10.04
CA ILE A 665 -38.24 -10.03 8.78
C ILE A 665 -38.61 -8.90 7.82
N ILE A 666 -39.91 -8.59 7.71
CA ILE A 666 -40.41 -7.54 6.80
C ILE A 666 -40.08 -6.15 7.34
N ASN A 667 -40.36 -5.86 8.61
CA ASN A 667 -40.17 -4.52 9.17
C ASN A 667 -38.69 -4.08 9.19
N HIS A 668 -37.75 -5.02 9.27
CA HIS A 668 -36.31 -4.74 9.21
C HIS A 668 -35.73 -4.91 7.79
N GLY A 669 -36.55 -5.15 6.77
CA GLY A 669 -36.11 -5.17 5.36
C GLY A 669 -35.36 -6.43 4.91
N TYR A 670 -35.42 -7.53 5.65
CA TYR A 670 -34.67 -8.76 5.35
C TYR A 670 -35.41 -9.75 4.44
N ALA A 671 -36.66 -9.45 4.04
CA ALA A 671 -37.44 -10.31 3.14
C ALA A 671 -36.71 -10.58 1.81
N VAL A 672 -35.95 -9.60 1.32
CA VAL A 672 -35.17 -9.72 0.09
C VAL A 672 -34.07 -10.79 0.22
N LEU A 673 -33.34 -10.83 1.36
CA LEU A 673 -32.34 -11.87 1.64
C LEU A 673 -32.94 -13.28 1.62
N TYR A 674 -34.12 -13.44 2.24
CA TYR A 674 -34.84 -14.72 2.23
C TYR A 674 -35.23 -15.14 0.82
N LEU A 675 -35.71 -14.21 0.00
CA LEU A 675 -36.15 -14.51 -1.36
C LEU A 675 -34.98 -14.96 -2.24
N ILE A 676 -33.81 -14.34 -2.08
CA ILE A 676 -32.60 -14.72 -2.80
C ILE A 676 -32.15 -16.11 -2.38
N ALA A 677 -32.08 -16.35 -1.07
CA ALA A 677 -31.69 -17.65 -0.53
C ALA A 677 -32.62 -18.76 -1.06
N TYR A 678 -33.93 -18.50 -1.07
CA TYR A 678 -34.91 -19.41 -1.68
C TYR A 678 -34.61 -19.65 -3.17
N LYS A 679 -34.43 -18.59 -3.97
CA LYS A 679 -34.17 -18.73 -5.42
C LYS A 679 -32.88 -19.51 -5.68
N LEU A 680 -31.83 -19.29 -4.89
CA LEU A 680 -30.57 -20.02 -4.99
C LEU A 680 -30.75 -21.51 -4.67
N VAL A 681 -31.43 -21.84 -3.56
CA VAL A 681 -31.71 -23.22 -3.17
C VAL A 681 -32.61 -23.91 -4.21
N ALA A 682 -33.66 -23.24 -4.67
CA ALA A 682 -34.58 -23.77 -5.66
C ALA A 682 -33.87 -24.08 -6.99
N LYS A 683 -33.01 -23.17 -7.47
CA LYS A 683 -32.23 -23.38 -8.69
C LYS A 683 -31.24 -24.55 -8.52
N SER A 684 -30.50 -24.61 -7.41
CA SER A 684 -29.56 -25.72 -7.19
C SER A 684 -30.28 -27.07 -7.20
N ASN A 685 -31.42 -27.14 -6.51
CA ASN A 685 -32.22 -28.36 -6.46
C ASN A 685 -32.78 -28.73 -7.84
N SER A 686 -33.23 -27.76 -8.65
CA SER A 686 -33.69 -28.04 -10.01
C SER A 686 -32.59 -28.55 -10.93
N ASP A 687 -31.36 -28.11 -10.69
CA ASP A 687 -30.17 -28.51 -11.45
C ASP A 687 -29.59 -29.83 -10.94
N GLY A 688 -30.21 -30.47 -9.94
CA GLY A 688 -29.84 -31.79 -9.41
C GLY A 688 -28.85 -31.76 -8.25
N TYR A 689 -28.57 -30.59 -7.68
CA TYR A 689 -27.63 -30.41 -6.56
C TYR A 689 -28.36 -29.99 -5.28
N ILE A 690 -28.36 -30.89 -4.28
CA ILE A 690 -28.98 -30.63 -2.97
C ILE A 690 -28.13 -29.60 -2.20
N VAL A 691 -28.79 -28.69 -1.50
CA VAL A 691 -28.15 -27.66 -0.67
C VAL A 691 -28.26 -28.04 0.80
N GLY A 692 -27.12 -28.06 1.50
CA GLY A 692 -27.08 -28.28 2.94
C GLY A 692 -27.43 -27.03 3.73
N SER A 693 -28.17 -27.19 4.83
CA SER A 693 -28.49 -26.11 5.76
C SER A 693 -27.29 -25.75 6.64
N ARG A 694 -27.09 -24.47 6.96
CA ARG A 694 -25.98 -24.01 7.83
C ARG A 694 -26.37 -22.73 8.59
N GLY A 695 -25.68 -22.51 9.71
CA GLY A 695 -25.69 -21.21 10.38
C GLY A 695 -26.97 -20.93 11.14
N SER A 696 -27.14 -19.66 11.49
CA SER A 696 -28.22 -19.22 12.39
C SER A 696 -29.60 -19.17 11.73
N VAL A 697 -29.70 -19.18 10.40
CA VAL A 697 -30.98 -19.18 9.67
C VAL A 697 -31.88 -20.38 10.01
N GLY A 698 -31.29 -21.49 10.47
CA GLY A 698 -32.02 -22.66 11.00
C GLY A 698 -32.91 -22.36 12.21
N SER A 699 -32.74 -21.22 12.86
CA SER A 699 -33.61 -20.75 13.95
C SER A 699 -34.88 -20.02 13.48
N SER A 700 -35.01 -19.75 12.18
CA SER A 700 -36.21 -19.11 11.60
C SER A 700 -37.17 -20.14 11.00
N PHE A 701 -38.38 -20.20 11.54
CA PHE A 701 -39.46 -21.02 11.02
C PHE A 701 -39.93 -20.55 9.64
N VAL A 702 -39.89 -19.23 9.38
CA VAL A 702 -40.15 -18.68 8.04
C VAL A 702 -39.14 -19.24 7.03
N ALA A 703 -37.86 -19.39 7.41
CA ALA A 703 -36.86 -19.99 6.53
C ALA A 703 -37.16 -21.46 6.23
N THR A 704 -37.63 -22.23 7.22
CA THR A 704 -38.10 -23.61 7.02
C THR A 704 -39.27 -23.65 6.03
N MET A 705 -40.26 -22.77 6.19
CA MET A 705 -41.45 -22.73 5.32
C MET A 705 -41.12 -22.26 3.89
N CYS A 706 -40.12 -21.39 3.74
CA CYS A 706 -39.59 -21.00 2.43
C CYS A 706 -38.62 -22.02 1.82
N LYS A 707 -38.34 -23.15 2.48
CA LYS A 707 -37.37 -24.17 2.05
C LYS A 707 -35.93 -23.65 1.88
N ILE A 708 -35.56 -22.64 2.67
CA ILE A 708 -34.18 -22.13 2.74
C ILE A 708 -33.33 -23.05 3.62
N THR A 709 -33.95 -23.59 4.68
CA THR A 709 -33.33 -24.53 5.62
C THR A 709 -34.24 -25.74 5.82
N GLU A 710 -33.63 -26.89 6.10
CA GLU A 710 -34.31 -28.13 6.48
C GLU A 710 -34.57 -28.21 7.99
N VAL A 711 -33.95 -27.32 8.78
CA VAL A 711 -34.12 -27.27 10.24
C VAL A 711 -35.47 -26.65 10.57
N ASN A 712 -36.29 -27.34 11.36
CA ASN A 712 -37.54 -26.81 11.90
C ASN A 712 -37.35 -26.35 13.36
N PRO A 713 -37.40 -25.04 13.65
CA PRO A 713 -37.06 -24.52 14.97
C PRO A 713 -38.22 -24.57 15.98
N LEU A 714 -39.40 -25.08 15.60
CA LEU A 714 -40.50 -25.25 16.54
C LEU A 714 -40.15 -26.27 17.65
N PRO A 715 -40.89 -26.28 18.78
CA PRO A 715 -40.77 -27.32 19.78
C PRO A 715 -40.98 -28.72 19.18
N PRO A 716 -40.45 -29.79 19.79
CA PRO A 716 -40.60 -31.15 19.31
C PRO A 716 -42.07 -31.51 19.11
N HIS A 717 -42.42 -32.05 17.94
CA HIS A 717 -43.80 -32.32 17.59
C HIS A 717 -43.97 -33.46 16.60
N TYR A 718 -45.18 -34.03 16.60
CA TYR A 718 -45.66 -34.90 15.54
C TYR A 718 -46.56 -34.13 14.58
N VAL A 719 -46.47 -34.40 13.29
CA VAL A 719 -47.39 -33.88 12.27
C VAL A 719 -47.80 -34.95 11.27
N CYS A 720 -49.11 -35.11 11.06
CA CYS A 720 -49.62 -36.18 10.20
C CYS A 720 -49.54 -35.74 8.73
N PRO A 721 -48.84 -36.45 7.84
CA PRO A 721 -48.72 -36.04 6.44
C PRO A 721 -50.06 -36.08 5.69
N ASN A 722 -51.01 -36.88 6.16
CA ASN A 722 -52.33 -37.08 5.56
C ASN A 722 -53.38 -36.09 6.13
N CYS A 723 -53.82 -36.30 7.37
CA CYS A 723 -54.90 -35.51 7.98
C CYS A 723 -54.45 -34.20 8.65
N LYS A 724 -53.15 -33.87 8.59
CA LYS A 724 -52.54 -32.63 9.13
C LYS A 724 -52.63 -32.42 10.64
N ASN A 725 -53.23 -33.34 11.39
CA ASN A 725 -53.24 -33.31 12.85
C ASN A 725 -51.80 -33.19 13.41
N SER A 726 -51.59 -32.33 14.40
CA SER A 726 -50.29 -32.08 15.02
C SER A 726 -50.35 -32.15 16.54
N GLU A 727 -49.25 -32.58 17.17
CA GLU A 727 -49.11 -32.71 18.63
C GLU A 727 -47.74 -32.17 19.05
N PHE A 728 -47.71 -31.08 19.83
CA PHE A 728 -46.49 -30.41 20.29
C PHE A 728 -46.17 -30.80 21.74
N ILE A 729 -44.89 -31.06 22.00
CA ILE A 729 -44.35 -31.40 23.33
C ILE A 729 -43.69 -30.15 23.91
N LEU A 730 -44.29 -29.60 24.97
CA LEU A 730 -43.88 -28.31 25.58
C LEU A 730 -43.42 -28.44 27.03
N ASP A 731 -43.50 -29.63 27.61
CA ASP A 731 -43.15 -29.90 29.01
C ASP A 731 -41.64 -30.13 29.21
N GLY A 732 -40.83 -29.99 28.15
CA GLY A 732 -39.40 -30.23 28.16
C GLY A 732 -39.01 -31.70 28.25
N SER A 733 -39.97 -32.63 28.14
CA SER A 733 -39.71 -34.07 28.21
C SER A 733 -38.92 -34.61 27.01
N ALA A 734 -38.93 -33.87 25.89
CA ALA A 734 -38.13 -34.15 24.70
C ALA A 734 -37.34 -32.89 24.30
N GLY A 735 -36.05 -33.04 24.01
CA GLY A 735 -35.22 -31.92 23.52
C GLY A 735 -35.23 -31.77 21.99
N CYS A 736 -35.61 -32.81 21.25
CA CYS A 736 -35.61 -32.82 19.78
C CYS A 736 -36.70 -33.76 19.24
N GLY A 737 -37.38 -33.34 18.18
CA GLY A 737 -38.41 -34.12 17.51
C GLY A 737 -37.88 -35.40 16.86
N ALA A 738 -36.62 -35.41 16.43
CA ALA A 738 -36.00 -36.61 15.88
C ALA A 738 -35.90 -37.76 16.91
N ASP A 739 -35.79 -37.42 18.21
CA ASP A 739 -35.68 -38.37 19.33
C ASP A 739 -37.03 -38.94 19.74
N LEU A 740 -38.14 -38.37 19.24
CA LEU A 740 -39.47 -38.87 19.54
C LEU A 740 -39.64 -40.31 19.01
N PRO A 741 -40.32 -41.21 19.75
CA PRO A 741 -40.60 -42.55 19.26
C PRO A 741 -41.55 -42.52 18.06
N ASP A 742 -41.50 -43.54 17.21
CA ASP A 742 -42.45 -43.63 16.10
C ASP A 742 -43.89 -43.82 16.63
N LYS A 743 -44.82 -43.03 16.08
CA LYS A 743 -46.22 -42.98 16.53
C LYS A 743 -47.15 -42.97 15.33
N LEU A 744 -48.31 -43.62 15.44
CA LEU A 744 -49.38 -43.52 14.43
C LEU A 744 -50.32 -42.37 14.78
N CYS A 745 -50.81 -41.68 13.75
CA CYS A 745 -51.81 -40.63 13.91
C CYS A 745 -53.08 -41.20 14.58
N PRO A 746 -53.57 -40.61 15.68
CA PRO A 746 -54.74 -41.13 16.37
C PRO A 746 -56.00 -41.06 15.51
N ILE A 747 -56.09 -40.08 14.60
CA ILE A 747 -57.23 -39.79 13.74
C ILE A 747 -57.28 -40.73 12.52
N CYS A 748 -56.24 -40.73 11.69
CA CYS A 748 -56.26 -41.45 10.40
C CYS A 748 -55.31 -42.65 10.32
N LYS A 749 -54.64 -43.01 11.44
CA LYS A 749 -53.69 -44.13 11.56
C LYS A 749 -52.46 -44.08 10.65
N THR A 750 -52.28 -43.01 9.87
CA THR A 750 -51.07 -42.78 9.07
C THR A 750 -49.87 -42.57 10.01
N PRO A 751 -48.68 -43.14 9.74
CA PRO A 751 -47.48 -42.86 10.52
C PRO A 751 -47.19 -41.35 10.61
N TYR A 752 -46.89 -40.89 11.81
CA TYR A 752 -46.52 -39.49 12.02
C TYR A 752 -45.15 -39.18 11.43
N LYS A 753 -44.98 -37.93 10.96
CA LYS A 753 -43.66 -37.33 10.86
C LYS A 753 -43.32 -36.69 12.21
N LYS A 754 -42.04 -36.67 12.54
CA LYS A 754 -41.47 -36.16 13.78
C LYS A 754 -40.51 -35.03 13.42
N ASP A 755 -40.63 -33.90 14.09
CA ASP A 755 -39.85 -32.71 13.74
C ASP A 755 -39.78 -31.72 14.91
N GLY A 756 -38.98 -30.66 14.79
CA GLY A 756 -38.86 -29.60 15.78
C GLY A 756 -37.63 -29.73 16.68
N HIS A 757 -36.83 -28.67 16.78
CA HIS A 757 -35.57 -28.63 17.53
C HIS A 757 -35.53 -27.58 18.65
N ASP A 758 -36.67 -26.93 18.91
CA ASP A 758 -36.85 -25.91 19.96
C ASP A 758 -35.79 -24.79 19.94
N ILE A 759 -35.63 -24.17 18.77
CA ILE A 759 -34.60 -23.14 18.56
C ILE A 759 -35.26 -21.75 18.59
N PRO A 760 -34.80 -20.81 19.44
CA PRO A 760 -35.34 -19.47 19.51
C PRO A 760 -34.92 -18.62 18.29
N PHE A 761 -35.88 -17.88 17.72
CA PHE A 761 -35.70 -17.03 16.54
C PHE A 761 -34.68 -15.91 16.76
N GLU A 762 -34.58 -15.42 17.99
CA GLU A 762 -33.71 -14.32 18.40
C GLU A 762 -32.22 -14.63 18.22
N VAL A 763 -31.85 -15.92 18.07
CA VAL A 763 -30.48 -16.31 17.70
C VAL A 763 -30.09 -15.76 16.32
N PHE A 764 -31.08 -15.59 15.43
CA PHE A 764 -30.87 -15.05 14.09
C PHE A 764 -30.86 -13.52 14.09
N LEU A 765 -31.95 -12.89 14.55
CA LEU A 765 -32.19 -11.45 14.38
C LEU A 765 -32.09 -10.61 15.67
N GLY A 766 -31.74 -11.20 16.80
CA GLY A 766 -31.81 -10.52 18.09
C GLY A 766 -33.26 -10.29 18.54
N PHE A 767 -33.43 -9.48 19.58
CA PHE A 767 -34.76 -9.16 20.13
C PHE A 767 -35.38 -7.94 19.44
N GLU A 768 -34.55 -6.96 19.06
CA GLU A 768 -34.99 -5.69 18.48
C GLU A 768 -34.60 -5.53 17.01
N GLY A 769 -34.15 -6.61 16.35
CA GLY A 769 -33.58 -6.51 15.00
C GLY A 769 -32.20 -5.85 14.98
N ASP A 770 -31.55 -5.79 16.14
CA ASP A 770 -30.26 -5.15 16.41
C ASP A 770 -29.07 -5.95 15.90
N LYS A 771 -29.32 -7.16 15.41
CA LYS A 771 -28.33 -8.04 14.81
C LYS A 771 -28.55 -8.14 13.30
N GLU A 772 -27.51 -7.82 12.53
CA GLU A 772 -27.48 -8.06 11.09
C GLU A 772 -27.40 -9.58 10.81
N PRO A 773 -28.33 -10.14 10.01
CA PRO A 773 -28.41 -11.58 9.76
C PRO A 773 -27.58 -12.00 8.53
N ASP A 774 -26.83 -13.10 8.68
CA ASP A 774 -26.18 -13.79 7.58
C ASP A 774 -26.91 -15.10 7.26
N ILE A 775 -27.23 -15.33 5.97
CA ILE A 775 -27.84 -16.59 5.51
C ILE A 775 -26.76 -17.48 4.88
N ASP A 776 -26.38 -18.52 5.62
CA ASP A 776 -25.39 -19.51 5.17
C ASP A 776 -26.05 -20.67 4.40
N LEU A 777 -25.57 -20.94 3.18
CA LEU A 777 -26.01 -22.06 2.35
C LEU A 777 -24.80 -22.92 1.95
N ASN A 778 -24.87 -24.23 2.19
CA ASN A 778 -23.81 -25.16 1.78
C ASN A 778 -24.13 -25.79 0.43
N PHE A 779 -23.63 -25.18 -0.65
CA PHE A 779 -23.66 -25.77 -1.99
C PHE A 779 -22.56 -26.83 -2.15
N SER A 780 -22.78 -27.77 -3.08
CA SER A 780 -21.68 -28.62 -3.58
C SER A 780 -20.55 -27.74 -4.13
N GLY A 781 -19.28 -28.14 -3.93
CA GLY A 781 -18.12 -27.44 -4.46
C GLY A 781 -18.19 -27.24 -5.98
N ASP A 782 -18.73 -28.23 -6.70
CA ASP A 782 -18.90 -28.17 -8.15
C ASP A 782 -19.97 -27.15 -8.60
N TYR A 783 -20.96 -26.88 -7.73
CA TYR A 783 -22.10 -26.02 -8.03
C TYR A 783 -21.94 -24.59 -7.49
N GLN A 784 -21.09 -24.39 -6.49
CA GLN A 784 -20.87 -23.09 -5.86
C GLN A 784 -20.61 -21.94 -6.87
N PRO A 785 -19.78 -22.12 -7.94
CA PRO A 785 -19.59 -21.06 -8.94
C PRO A 785 -20.86 -20.72 -9.73
N ILE A 786 -21.70 -21.73 -10.00
CA ILE A 786 -22.98 -21.57 -10.71
C ILE A 786 -23.96 -20.78 -9.83
N ALA A 787 -24.01 -21.07 -8.54
CA ALA A 787 -24.83 -20.33 -7.58
C ALA A 787 -24.43 -18.86 -7.51
N HIS A 788 -23.12 -18.54 -7.46
CA HIS A 788 -22.65 -17.15 -7.50
C HIS A 788 -23.01 -16.44 -8.82
N LYS A 789 -22.85 -17.13 -9.97
CA LYS A 789 -23.22 -16.52 -11.25
C LYS A 789 -24.72 -16.23 -11.32
N TYR A 790 -25.55 -17.07 -10.70
CA TYR A 790 -26.98 -16.84 -10.64
C TYR A 790 -27.35 -15.61 -9.81
N THR A 791 -26.57 -15.23 -8.78
CA THR A 791 -26.85 -13.97 -8.06
C THR A 791 -26.66 -12.76 -8.97
N GLU A 792 -25.74 -12.79 -9.94
CA GLU A 792 -25.63 -11.74 -10.97
C GLU A 792 -26.86 -11.65 -11.87
N GLU A 793 -27.52 -12.78 -12.19
CA GLU A 793 -28.76 -12.77 -12.97
C GLU A 793 -29.93 -12.13 -12.19
N ILE A 794 -29.96 -12.31 -10.87
CA ILE A 794 -30.99 -11.72 -10.00
C ILE A 794 -30.78 -10.20 -9.85
N PHE A 795 -29.55 -9.78 -9.59
CA PHE A 795 -29.26 -8.39 -9.24
C PHE A 795 -28.85 -7.50 -10.40
N GLY A 796 -28.35 -8.10 -11.47
CA GLY A 796 -27.73 -7.41 -12.58
C GLY A 796 -26.20 -7.48 -12.47
N LYS A 797 -25.55 -7.54 -13.63
CA LYS A 797 -24.11 -7.48 -13.74
C LYS A 797 -23.59 -6.17 -13.12
N GLY A 798 -22.54 -6.26 -12.30
CA GLY A 798 -21.94 -5.09 -11.63
C GLY A 798 -22.52 -4.78 -10.24
N HIS A 799 -23.47 -5.58 -9.75
CA HIS A 799 -24.03 -5.45 -8.39
C HIS A 799 -23.67 -6.63 -7.47
N VAL A 800 -22.82 -7.54 -7.93
CA VAL A 800 -22.42 -8.75 -7.19
C VAL A 800 -20.92 -8.89 -7.30
N PHE A 801 -20.26 -9.05 -6.16
CA PHE A 801 -18.81 -9.14 -6.07
C PHE A 801 -18.42 -10.27 -5.13
N ARG A 802 -17.30 -10.95 -5.41
CA ARG A 802 -16.73 -11.90 -4.45
C ARG A 802 -16.13 -11.11 -3.29
N ALA A 803 -16.30 -11.56 -2.05
CA ALA A 803 -15.55 -10.94 -0.96
C ALA A 803 -14.04 -11.22 -1.15
N GLY A 804 -13.22 -10.17 -1.11
CA GLY A 804 -11.77 -10.26 -1.17
C GLY A 804 -11.17 -10.77 0.15
N THR A 805 -9.94 -11.26 0.10
CA THR A 805 -9.14 -11.56 1.30
C THR A 805 -7.74 -11.02 1.13
N ILE A 806 -7.15 -10.49 2.20
CA ILE A 806 -5.74 -10.06 2.21
C ILE A 806 -4.90 -11.17 2.82
N GLY A 807 -3.96 -11.70 2.04
CA GLY A 807 -2.98 -12.68 2.50
C GLY A 807 -1.77 -11.97 3.11
N THR A 808 -1.60 -12.09 4.42
CA THR A 808 -0.48 -11.51 5.17
C THR A 808 0.60 -12.55 5.48
N ILE A 809 1.79 -12.10 5.86
CA ILE A 809 2.87 -12.96 6.34
C ILE A 809 2.45 -13.55 7.69
N ALA A 810 2.20 -14.87 7.70
CA ALA A 810 1.99 -15.64 8.92
C ALA A 810 3.34 -16.01 9.58
N GLU A 811 3.30 -16.33 10.88
CA GLU A 811 4.45 -16.64 11.73
C GLU A 811 5.44 -17.64 11.09
N LYS A 812 4.95 -18.74 10.51
CA LYS A 812 5.81 -19.74 9.85
C LYS A 812 6.58 -19.18 8.65
N THR A 813 5.96 -18.30 7.88
CA THR A 813 6.60 -17.67 6.71
C THR A 813 7.62 -16.63 7.16
N ALA A 814 7.26 -15.82 8.16
CA ALA A 814 8.17 -14.88 8.80
C ALA A 814 9.40 -15.59 9.37
N TYR A 815 9.23 -16.72 10.06
CA TYR A 815 10.34 -17.54 10.56
C TYR A 815 11.29 -17.97 9.44
N GLY A 816 10.74 -18.40 8.29
CA GLY A 816 11.53 -18.73 7.11
C GLY A 816 12.37 -17.55 6.61
N TYR A 817 11.78 -16.36 6.46
CA TYR A 817 12.51 -15.15 6.04
C TYR A 817 13.62 -14.76 7.02
N VAL A 818 13.30 -14.70 8.31
CA VAL A 818 14.26 -14.36 9.37
C VAL A 818 15.40 -15.37 9.38
N LYS A 819 15.09 -16.67 9.34
CA LYS A 819 16.11 -17.71 9.43
C LYS A 819 17.04 -17.70 8.22
N ASN A 820 16.49 -17.59 7.01
CA ASN A 820 17.28 -17.48 5.78
C ASN A 820 18.20 -16.24 5.82
N TYR A 821 17.65 -15.09 6.22
CA TYR A 821 18.42 -13.85 6.33
C TYR A 821 19.61 -13.98 7.28
N LEU A 822 19.39 -14.55 8.47
CA LEU A 822 20.44 -14.76 9.47
C LEU A 822 21.49 -15.77 9.00
N ASP A 823 21.06 -16.87 8.37
CA ASP A 823 21.96 -17.93 7.89
C ASP A 823 22.84 -17.46 6.73
N GLU A 824 22.29 -16.70 5.77
CA GLU A 824 23.04 -16.10 4.65
C GLU A 824 24.12 -15.11 5.11
N ARG A 825 23.89 -14.44 6.24
CA ARG A 825 24.81 -13.44 6.83
C ARG A 825 25.70 -14.02 7.92
N HIS A 826 25.58 -15.31 8.19
CA HIS A 826 26.29 -16.01 9.26
C HIS A 826 26.11 -15.34 10.64
N ILE A 827 24.91 -14.81 10.90
CA ILE A 827 24.56 -14.15 12.17
C ILE A 827 23.97 -15.18 13.12
N THR A 828 24.61 -15.37 14.27
CA THR A 828 24.06 -16.19 15.36
C THR A 828 23.12 -15.33 16.21
N ALA A 829 21.85 -15.74 16.30
CA ALA A 829 20.83 -15.08 17.10
C ALA A 829 20.22 -16.06 18.14
N SER A 830 19.81 -15.54 19.30
CA SER A 830 19.06 -16.31 20.30
C SER A 830 17.66 -16.68 19.76
N SER A 831 16.99 -17.67 20.36
CA SER A 831 15.61 -17.97 19.97
C SER A 831 14.68 -16.78 20.25
N ALA A 832 14.98 -16.02 21.30
CA ALA A 832 14.29 -14.79 21.65
C ALA A 832 14.40 -13.73 20.55
N GLU A 833 15.58 -13.56 19.96
CA GLU A 833 15.76 -12.56 18.89
C GLU A 833 15.09 -13.00 17.60
N ILE A 834 15.16 -14.28 17.26
CA ILE A 834 14.41 -14.83 16.12
C ILE A 834 12.91 -14.57 16.32
N GLU A 835 12.37 -14.85 17.51
CA GLU A 835 10.97 -14.62 17.84
C GLU A 835 10.57 -13.14 17.68
N ARG A 836 11.38 -12.20 18.19
CA ARG A 836 11.14 -10.76 18.04
C ARG A 836 11.07 -10.37 16.56
N LEU A 837 12.07 -10.80 15.77
CA LEU A 837 12.13 -10.49 14.34
C LEU A 837 10.94 -11.10 13.58
N VAL A 838 10.52 -12.32 13.97
CA VAL A 838 9.34 -12.97 13.41
C VAL A 838 8.09 -12.14 13.67
N ILE A 839 7.84 -11.75 14.93
CA ILE A 839 6.69 -10.90 15.29
C ILE A 839 6.69 -9.61 14.47
N GLY A 840 7.84 -8.94 14.34
CA GLY A 840 7.96 -7.71 13.56
C GLY A 840 7.72 -7.86 12.05
N CYS A 841 7.83 -9.07 11.50
CA CYS A 841 7.53 -9.35 10.09
C CYS A 841 6.08 -9.86 9.86
N THR A 842 5.34 -10.21 10.92
CA THR A 842 3.97 -10.73 10.79
C THR A 842 2.95 -9.63 10.51
N GLY A 843 1.86 -9.98 9.82
CA GLY A 843 0.77 -9.03 9.49
C GLY A 843 0.99 -8.22 8.22
N ILE A 844 2.22 -8.18 7.71
CA ILE A 844 2.56 -7.48 6.47
C ILE A 844 1.90 -8.14 5.27
N LYS A 845 1.26 -7.34 4.42
CA LYS A 845 0.58 -7.83 3.22
C LYS A 845 1.57 -8.46 2.26
N ARG A 846 1.22 -9.64 1.76
CA ARG A 846 1.97 -10.38 0.74
C ARG A 846 1.19 -10.55 -0.56
N THR A 847 -0.12 -10.82 -0.49
CA THR A 847 -0.97 -11.08 -1.66
C THR A 847 -2.42 -10.76 -1.35
N THR A 848 -3.29 -10.80 -2.36
CA THR A 848 -4.75 -10.88 -2.18
C THR A 848 -5.26 -12.25 -2.61
N GLY A 849 -6.53 -12.53 -2.30
CA GLY A 849 -7.20 -13.80 -2.58
C GLY A 849 -8.71 -13.64 -2.57
N GLN A 850 -9.42 -14.76 -2.47
CA GLN A 850 -10.88 -14.81 -2.50
C GLN A 850 -11.41 -15.42 -1.21
N HIS A 851 -12.50 -14.86 -0.70
CA HIS A 851 -13.24 -15.51 0.37
C HIS A 851 -13.77 -16.87 -0.13
N PRO A 852 -13.77 -17.93 0.70
CA PRO A 852 -14.26 -19.26 0.29
C PRO A 852 -15.74 -19.34 -0.11
N GLY A 853 -16.54 -18.28 0.04
CA GLY A 853 -18.00 -18.37 -0.08
C GLY A 853 -18.76 -17.04 -0.05
N GLY A 854 -18.20 -16.00 0.56
CA GLY A 854 -18.84 -14.70 0.68
C GLY A 854 -19.06 -14.04 -0.67
N VAL A 855 -20.27 -13.52 -0.87
CA VAL A 855 -20.69 -12.73 -2.02
C VAL A 855 -21.32 -11.46 -1.50
N MET A 856 -20.80 -10.32 -1.95
CA MET A 856 -21.30 -9.01 -1.61
C MET A 856 -22.29 -8.56 -2.67
N VAL A 857 -23.49 -8.19 -2.24
CA VAL A 857 -24.55 -7.67 -3.11
C VAL A 857 -24.70 -6.18 -2.85
N VAL A 858 -24.58 -5.38 -3.91
CA VAL A 858 -24.77 -3.93 -3.87
C VAL A 858 -26.18 -3.60 -4.34
N PRO A 859 -26.96 -2.79 -3.60
CA PRO A 859 -28.26 -2.33 -4.05
C PRO A 859 -28.21 -1.64 -5.42
N ARG A 860 -29.32 -1.69 -6.17
CA ARG A 860 -29.38 -1.10 -7.53
C ARG A 860 -29.33 0.43 -7.53
N ASP A 861 -29.69 1.05 -6.43
CA ASP A 861 -29.62 2.49 -6.17
C ASP A 861 -28.22 2.95 -5.71
N ASN A 862 -27.25 2.03 -5.61
CA ASN A 862 -25.89 2.29 -5.15
C ASN A 862 -24.83 1.78 -6.13
N GLU A 863 -23.62 2.32 -6.02
CA GLU A 863 -22.43 1.82 -6.71
C GLU A 863 -21.48 1.17 -5.69
N ILE A 864 -20.74 0.13 -6.09
CA ILE A 864 -19.75 -0.53 -5.21
C ILE A 864 -18.71 0.47 -4.65
N TYR A 865 -18.38 1.51 -5.42
CA TYR A 865 -17.42 2.55 -5.07
C TYR A 865 -17.87 3.48 -3.94
N GLN A 866 -19.09 3.33 -3.43
CA GLN A 866 -19.51 3.98 -2.19
C GLN A 866 -19.05 3.22 -0.94
N PHE A 867 -18.61 1.96 -1.13
CA PHE A 867 -18.25 1.06 -0.04
C PHE A 867 -16.78 0.62 -0.12
N THR A 868 -16.30 0.27 -1.31
CA THR A 868 -14.96 -0.29 -1.49
C THR A 868 -14.51 -0.20 -2.95
N PRO A 869 -13.21 -0.08 -3.24
CA PRO A 869 -12.68 -0.40 -4.56
C PRO A 869 -12.89 -1.89 -4.90
N ILE A 870 -12.68 -2.24 -6.17
CA ILE A 870 -12.71 -3.62 -6.65
C ILE A 870 -11.39 -3.98 -7.32
N GLN A 871 -11.06 -5.27 -7.34
CA GLN A 871 -9.86 -5.77 -8.00
C GLN A 871 -10.04 -7.21 -8.48
N ARG A 872 -9.00 -7.78 -9.08
CA ARG A 872 -8.89 -9.22 -9.29
C ARG A 872 -8.13 -9.88 -8.14
N PRO A 873 -8.50 -11.11 -7.76
CA PRO A 873 -7.79 -11.84 -6.71
C PRO A 873 -6.38 -12.20 -7.16
N ALA A 874 -5.41 -11.99 -6.27
CA ALA A 874 -3.98 -12.17 -6.55
C ALA A 874 -3.47 -11.42 -7.79
N ASP A 875 -4.20 -10.36 -8.20
CA ASP A 875 -3.96 -9.58 -9.41
C ASP A 875 -3.90 -10.42 -10.70
N ASP A 876 -4.59 -11.57 -10.74
CA ASP A 876 -4.67 -12.42 -11.92
C ASP A 876 -5.52 -11.76 -13.02
N VAL A 877 -4.85 -11.20 -14.03
CA VAL A 877 -5.46 -10.52 -15.19
C VAL A 877 -6.34 -11.43 -16.05
N ASN A 878 -6.29 -12.76 -15.87
CA ASN A 878 -7.13 -13.72 -16.58
C ASN A 878 -8.33 -14.18 -15.75
N SER A 879 -8.40 -13.81 -14.46
CA SER A 879 -9.52 -14.18 -13.59
C SER A 879 -10.78 -13.40 -13.97
N ASP A 880 -11.86 -14.10 -14.29
CA ASP A 880 -13.19 -13.50 -14.48
C ASP A 880 -13.85 -13.08 -13.15
N ILE A 881 -13.27 -13.47 -12.02
CA ILE A 881 -13.77 -13.15 -10.69
C ILE A 881 -13.29 -11.75 -10.29
N ILE A 882 -14.25 -10.91 -9.90
CA ILE A 882 -14.03 -9.59 -9.32
C ILE A 882 -14.23 -9.69 -7.81
N THR A 883 -13.24 -9.24 -7.05
CA THR A 883 -13.27 -9.19 -5.58
C THR A 883 -13.38 -7.78 -5.05
N THR A 884 -14.00 -7.60 -3.89
CA THR A 884 -13.84 -6.38 -3.09
C THR A 884 -12.37 -6.15 -2.73
N HIS A 885 -11.95 -4.90 -2.63
CA HIS A 885 -10.58 -4.53 -2.27
C HIS A 885 -10.35 -4.55 -0.76
N PHE A 886 -11.38 -4.19 0.02
CA PHE A 886 -11.42 -4.32 1.47
C PHE A 886 -11.65 -5.76 1.90
#